data_AF-A0A411HFE0-F1
#
_entry.id   AF-A0A411HFE0-F1
#
_cell.length_a   1.000
_cell.length_b   1.000
_cell.length_c   1.000
_cell.angle_alpha   90.00
_cell.angle_beta   90.00
_cell.angle_gamma   90.00
#
_symmetry.space_group_name_H-M   'P 1'
#
loop_
_entity.id
_entity.type
_entity.pdbx_description
1 polymer ?
#
loop_
_entity_poly.entity_id
_entity_poly.type
_entity_poly.pdbx_seq_one_letter_code
_entity_poly.pdbx_strand_id
1 'polypeptide(L)'
;MRRSLLAMSISTVLLSSVYAQQVQPDPNQPPPLSGNASVPMTYVGSDGRISLGVNDKGDVQGEALGVFGDNGQRAWIGQFWLGQGGAGGIQIDYNWLWGKTRQDSIDAPDSVVVAKSFLAVDQNQWHDRKATLGIGAEKQDLFLTGYVMGALTGQRFVNSSTSSVVNNLSGSDGTGNYTQTQTITTLIDYFERPYNYGVGLRGGKYFDEGSLRLHGGLDYEKGHIGADQATLSLGADKYIADTGFSFSLLGEHLKKSGPFETDKSDDRGWLFVRYDFGHESAFRAREPFKMVQVEKQVPTQAPPAAPQVIRNDVRLDTDAYFGFDQSTLHPDTVRELDSMIAKLKSAARVSKVTVTGHTCNIGTADYNQKLSVRRAAAVRAYLIQHGIAADEIEARGEGLSNPKYPNDNEASRRKNRRVDVEFLTIEETIVPAVPVPATESKTEWVKEPVKMPAAWIERALRNPADHKRTVDVYKIQQQTVSTALGPKVYAPKPPVALDDNGVLNSCAPVIVAVLANDSDPQGQTLTVTSVGNAGYGKATINAGGTVTYTPNAATGAVACTVPPAGQGDSFSYTIKDTAGLSATATVHLAPGPVTITPPVAADDSATTPQNVAVNINVLANDSDPNSYPLSVATVTAPAHGTASINADNTIAYTPALDYSGADTFTYSISDGHGGTATAKVSVTVTPTVVVNHPPVANDDSASTRGTAPVNISVLSNDTDQDGNTLSVASVTSPAHGSALINADGSVRYQAQANFFGSDTFNYSVSDGHGGSASAKVTVTVIPDLPPLAGDFSTRVLKGSVTDIDVLSHASDPYSLPLSVIAVDHNGPLGAIVTINQNGTVRYQHLHGTQGYDTFTYTVSDGHGNTATATVTVFVAEIL
;
A
#
# COMPACT_ATOMS: atom_id res chain seq x y z
N MET A 1 22.19 10.93 -22.08
CA MET A 1 21.72 11.03 -23.48
C MET A 1 21.14 9.69 -23.90
N ARG A 2 19.99 9.70 -24.60
CA ARG A 2 19.10 8.58 -24.99
C ARG A 2 18.12 8.09 -23.92
N ARG A 3 17.08 8.91 -23.70
CA ARG A 3 15.64 8.56 -23.81
C ARG A 3 14.86 9.86 -23.51
N SER A 4 15.02 10.80 -24.43
CA SER A 4 14.27 12.05 -24.51
C SER A 4 13.50 11.94 -25.81
N LEU A 5 12.21 12.29 -25.80
CA LEU A 5 11.20 12.11 -26.88
C LEU A 5 10.27 10.91 -26.68
N LEU A 6 9.48 10.92 -25.60
CA LEU A 6 8.14 10.31 -25.62
C LEU A 6 7.21 10.98 -24.60
N ALA A 7 7.02 12.30 -24.74
CA ALA A 7 5.99 13.06 -24.02
C ALA A 7 5.41 14.17 -24.93
N MET A 8 5.28 13.88 -26.22
CA MET A 8 4.70 14.77 -27.23
C MET A 8 3.81 13.97 -28.17
N SER A 9 2.77 13.32 -27.62
CA SER A 9 1.68 12.73 -28.41
C SER A 9 0.51 12.30 -27.52
N ILE A 10 -0.06 13.24 -26.76
CA ILE A 10 -1.51 13.26 -26.46
C ILE A 10 -1.96 14.71 -26.62
N SER A 11 -1.89 15.21 -27.86
CA SER A 11 -2.55 16.43 -28.31
C SER A 11 -3.51 16.02 -29.42
N THR A 12 -4.65 15.43 -29.02
CA THR A 12 -5.93 15.37 -29.75
C THR A 12 -6.79 14.30 -29.10
N VAL A 13 -7.74 14.70 -28.24
CA VAL A 13 -9.16 14.26 -28.16
C VAL A 13 -9.72 14.93 -26.88
N LEU A 14 -10.94 15.46 -27.00
CA LEU A 14 -11.74 16.22 -26.00
C LEU A 14 -11.59 17.75 -26.01
N LEU A 15 -11.80 18.33 -27.20
CA LEU A 15 -12.58 19.56 -27.32
C LEU A 15 -13.78 19.26 -28.23
N SER A 16 -14.97 19.18 -27.64
CA SER A 16 -16.28 19.65 -28.12
C SER A 16 -17.44 18.70 -27.78
N SER A 17 -18.52 19.34 -27.29
CA SER A 17 -19.89 18.85 -27.07
C SER A 17 -20.14 17.81 -25.98
N VAL A 18 -20.27 18.27 -24.73
CA VAL A 18 -21.33 17.73 -23.86
C VAL A 18 -22.54 18.63 -24.07
N TYR A 19 -23.59 18.08 -24.69
CA TYR A 19 -24.93 18.66 -24.69
C TYR A 19 -25.38 18.80 -23.23
N ALA A 20 -25.48 20.02 -22.73
CA ALA A 20 -26.29 20.29 -21.56
C ALA A 20 -27.74 20.00 -21.95
N GLN A 21 -28.37 19.01 -21.32
CA GLN A 21 -29.82 18.89 -21.31
C GLN A 21 -30.38 20.22 -20.78
N GLN A 22 -31.11 20.94 -21.63
CA GLN A 22 -31.93 22.07 -21.19
C GLN A 22 -32.97 21.54 -20.21
N VAL A 23 -32.70 21.71 -18.92
CA VAL A 23 -33.77 21.77 -17.92
C VAL A 23 -34.59 23.00 -18.27
N GLN A 24 -35.85 22.82 -18.63
CA GLN A 24 -36.79 23.93 -18.79
C GLN A 24 -36.82 24.73 -17.48
N PRO A 25 -36.53 26.03 -17.48
CA PRO A 25 -36.61 26.85 -16.28
C PRO A 25 -38.07 26.93 -15.82
N ASP A 26 -38.26 26.87 -14.50
CA ASP A 26 -39.52 27.20 -13.85
C ASP A 26 -39.99 28.60 -14.35
N PRO A 27 -41.20 28.74 -14.90
CA PRO A 27 -41.72 30.00 -15.41
C PRO A 27 -41.87 31.10 -14.34
N ASN A 28 -41.63 30.81 -13.06
CA ASN A 28 -41.62 31.79 -11.98
C ASN A 28 -40.23 32.36 -11.61
N GLN A 29 -39.16 31.97 -12.30
CA GLN A 29 -37.81 32.48 -12.01
C GLN A 29 -37.49 33.75 -12.83
N PRO A 30 -37.03 34.87 -12.22
CA PRO A 30 -36.73 36.09 -12.95
C PRO A 30 -35.58 35.88 -13.96
N PRO A 31 -35.62 36.55 -15.14
CA PRO A 31 -34.63 36.37 -16.19
C PRO A 31 -33.22 36.82 -15.74
N PRO A 32 -32.14 36.18 -16.24
CA PRO A 32 -30.79 36.60 -15.93
C PRO A 32 -30.51 38.00 -16.48
N LEU A 33 -29.91 38.85 -15.63
CA LEU A 33 -29.54 40.23 -15.97
C LEU A 33 -28.58 40.25 -17.17
N SER A 34 -28.94 41.02 -18.20
CA SER A 34 -28.12 41.25 -19.38
C SER A 34 -26.85 42.04 -19.03
N GLY A 35 -25.70 41.38 -19.13
CA GLY A 35 -24.39 42.03 -19.02
C GLY A 35 -23.29 41.00 -18.73
N ASN A 36 -22.49 40.65 -19.74
CA ASN A 36 -21.28 39.83 -19.62
C ASN A 36 -20.18 40.59 -18.86
N ALA A 37 -20.37 40.82 -17.56
CA ALA A 37 -19.28 41.00 -16.62
C ALA A 37 -19.15 39.69 -15.85
N SER A 38 -18.18 38.85 -16.23
CA SER A 38 -17.81 37.68 -15.43
C SER A 38 -17.49 38.16 -14.02
N VAL A 39 -18.35 37.85 -13.05
CA VAL A 39 -18.05 38.15 -11.65
C VAL A 39 -16.82 37.32 -11.30
N PRO A 40 -15.67 37.94 -10.95
CA PRO A 40 -14.46 37.18 -10.67
C PRO A 40 -14.71 36.28 -9.46
N MET A 41 -14.54 34.99 -9.67
CA MET A 41 -14.60 33.99 -8.60
C MET A 41 -13.25 33.90 -7.89
N THR A 42 -13.26 33.48 -6.64
CA THR A 42 -12.05 33.22 -5.86
C THR A 42 -12.14 31.85 -5.22
N TYR A 43 -11.03 31.10 -5.31
CA TYR A 43 -10.89 29.81 -4.64
C TYR A 43 -10.85 30.00 -3.13
N VAL A 44 -11.75 29.31 -2.41
CA VAL A 44 -11.92 29.41 -0.95
C VAL A 44 -11.62 28.12 -0.20
N GLY A 45 -11.17 27.07 -0.91
CA GLY A 45 -10.97 25.75 -0.32
C GLY A 45 -12.23 24.89 -0.37
N SER A 46 -12.09 23.62 -0.04
CA SER A 46 -13.14 22.60 -0.07
C SER A 46 -13.22 21.86 1.26
N ASP A 47 -14.33 21.15 1.52
CA ASP A 47 -14.41 20.24 2.67
C ASP A 47 -13.69 18.92 2.37
N GLY A 48 -13.61 18.55 1.10
CA GLY A 48 -12.90 17.37 0.65
C GLY A 48 -12.34 17.55 -0.76
N ARG A 49 -11.23 16.87 -1.03
CA ARG A 49 -10.60 16.84 -2.35
C ARG A 49 -10.10 15.45 -2.65
N ILE A 50 -10.34 14.97 -3.86
CA ILE A 50 -9.68 13.79 -4.42
C ILE A 50 -8.81 14.21 -5.59
N SER A 51 -7.68 13.53 -5.78
CA SER A 51 -6.76 13.79 -6.88
C SER A 51 -6.25 12.48 -7.47
N LEU A 52 -6.07 12.47 -8.79
CA LEU A 52 -5.41 11.41 -9.53
C LEU A 52 -4.30 12.04 -10.35
N GLY A 53 -3.12 11.44 -10.32
CA GLY A 53 -1.97 11.93 -11.05
C GLY A 53 -1.05 10.84 -11.55
N VAL A 54 -0.08 11.26 -12.34
CA VAL A 54 0.98 10.43 -12.90
C VAL A 54 2.33 11.12 -12.70
N ASN A 55 3.36 10.34 -12.42
CA ASN A 55 4.74 10.84 -12.36
C ASN A 55 5.43 10.76 -13.74
N ASP A 56 6.67 11.25 -13.81
CA ASP A 56 7.57 11.22 -14.97
C ASP A 56 7.93 9.80 -15.46
N LYS A 57 7.67 8.78 -14.64
CA LYS A 57 7.86 7.36 -14.96
C LYS A 57 6.57 6.67 -15.43
N GLY A 58 5.42 7.36 -15.35
CA GLY A 58 4.11 6.84 -15.70
C GLY A 58 3.39 6.11 -14.55
N ASP A 59 3.93 6.13 -13.34
CA ASP A 59 3.29 5.52 -12.17
C ASP A 59 2.11 6.37 -11.71
N VAL A 60 0.99 5.71 -11.43
CA VAL A 60 -0.25 6.36 -10.97
C VAL A 60 -0.14 6.71 -9.49
N GLN A 61 -0.65 7.90 -9.13
CA GLN A 61 -0.74 8.40 -7.77
C GLN A 61 -2.17 8.87 -7.47
N GLY A 62 -2.64 8.57 -6.27
CA GLY A 62 -3.92 9.05 -5.74
C GLY A 62 -3.70 9.90 -4.50
N GLU A 63 -4.46 10.98 -4.36
CA GLU A 63 -4.48 11.79 -3.14
C GLU A 63 -5.92 12.03 -2.69
N ALA A 64 -6.11 12.09 -1.38
CA ALA A 64 -7.36 12.49 -0.76
C ALA A 64 -7.08 13.48 0.37
N LEU A 65 -7.96 14.45 0.52
CA LEU A 65 -7.92 15.45 1.59
C LEU A 65 -9.33 15.61 2.15
N GLY A 66 -9.44 15.77 3.46
CA GLY A 66 -10.69 16.07 4.15
C GLY A 66 -10.49 17.07 5.29
N VAL A 67 -11.42 18.01 5.42
CA VAL A 67 -11.54 18.93 6.54
C VAL A 67 -12.56 18.34 7.52
N PHE A 68 -12.10 17.93 8.70
CA PHE A 68 -12.94 17.19 9.66
C PHE A 68 -13.33 18.02 10.89
N GLY A 69 -12.89 19.27 10.96
CA GLY A 69 -13.43 20.25 11.89
C GLY A 69 -13.07 21.66 11.48
N ASP A 70 -14.06 22.51 11.23
CA ASP A 70 -13.90 23.92 10.88
C ASP A 70 -14.99 24.74 11.59
N ASN A 71 -14.63 25.86 12.21
CA ASN A 71 -15.56 26.80 12.83
C ASN A 71 -15.36 28.26 12.37
N GLY A 72 -14.57 28.48 11.31
CA GLY A 72 -14.20 29.81 10.79
C GLY A 72 -13.15 30.55 11.61
N GLN A 73 -12.61 29.94 12.66
CA GLN A 73 -11.44 30.45 13.41
C GLN A 73 -10.27 29.47 13.41
N ARG A 74 -10.58 28.17 13.29
CA ARG A 74 -9.63 27.08 13.27
C ARG A 74 -10.16 25.95 12.42
N ALA A 75 -9.26 25.20 11.82
CA ALA A 75 -9.57 24.05 11.00
C ALA A 75 -8.60 22.89 11.26
N TRP A 76 -9.13 21.67 11.21
CA TRP A 76 -8.37 20.43 11.21
C TRP A 76 -8.50 19.76 9.84
N ILE A 77 -7.35 19.44 9.25
CA ILE A 77 -7.27 18.88 7.90
C ILE A 77 -6.49 17.57 7.96
N GLY A 78 -6.97 16.57 7.25
CA GLY A 78 -6.28 15.31 7.04
C GLY A 78 -6.02 15.15 5.55
N GLN A 79 -4.79 14.76 5.21
CA GLN A 79 -4.40 14.44 3.84
C GLN A 79 -3.74 13.07 3.79
N PHE A 80 -4.06 12.32 2.75
CA PHE A 80 -3.51 11.01 2.45
C PHE A 80 -3.13 10.96 0.98
N TRP A 81 -2.03 10.27 0.67
CA TRP A 81 -1.67 9.96 -0.70
C TRP A 81 -1.07 8.56 -0.80
N LEU A 82 -1.26 7.94 -1.96
CA LEU A 82 -0.81 6.60 -2.27
C LEU A 82 -0.28 6.56 -3.70
N GLY A 83 0.80 5.83 -3.89
CA GLY A 83 1.39 5.51 -5.18
C GLY A 83 1.76 4.04 -5.26
N GLN A 84 2.44 3.71 -6.35
CA GLN A 84 2.86 2.34 -6.65
C GLN A 84 3.74 1.74 -5.54
N GLY A 85 3.59 0.42 -5.33
CA GLY A 85 4.40 -0.34 -4.36
C GLY A 85 4.17 0.06 -2.91
N GLY A 86 3.05 0.72 -2.57
CA GLY A 86 2.76 1.17 -1.21
C GLY A 86 3.52 2.44 -0.82
N ALA A 87 4.12 3.16 -1.78
CA ALA A 87 4.59 4.52 -1.54
C ALA A 87 3.39 5.42 -1.17
N GLY A 88 3.58 6.39 -0.29
CA GLY A 88 2.46 7.22 0.16
C GLY A 88 2.73 7.88 1.49
N GLY A 89 1.70 8.43 2.10
CA GLY A 89 1.81 9.03 3.42
C GLY A 89 0.53 9.66 3.90
N ILE A 90 0.60 10.17 5.12
CA ILE A 90 -0.49 10.87 5.81
C ILE A 90 0.04 12.15 6.41
N GLN A 91 -0.78 13.19 6.40
CA GLN A 91 -0.52 14.47 7.02
C GLN A 91 -1.76 14.94 7.78
N ILE A 92 -1.54 15.55 8.94
CA ILE A 92 -2.57 16.21 9.73
C ILE A 92 -2.14 17.65 10.00
N ASP A 93 -3.01 18.60 9.67
CA ASP A 93 -2.81 20.02 9.90
C ASP A 93 -3.78 20.56 10.95
N TYR A 94 -3.28 21.52 11.72
CA TYR A 94 -4.06 22.42 12.54
C TYR A 94 -3.80 23.86 12.10
N ASN A 95 -4.84 24.49 11.56
CA ASN A 95 -4.80 25.86 11.04
C ASN A 95 -5.65 26.77 11.93
N TRP A 96 -5.20 27.99 12.23
CA TRP A 96 -5.96 28.93 13.06
C TRP A 96 -5.66 30.40 12.75
N LEU A 97 -6.59 31.28 13.12
CA LEU A 97 -6.38 32.73 13.07
C LEU A 97 -5.43 33.16 14.19
N TRP A 98 -4.26 33.69 13.85
CA TRP A 98 -3.25 34.07 14.85
C TRP A 98 -3.69 35.31 15.65
N GLY A 99 -4.13 35.11 16.89
CA GLY A 99 -4.53 36.18 17.81
C GLY A 99 -5.74 37.00 17.34
N LYS A 100 -6.58 36.43 16.46
CA LYS A 100 -7.74 37.08 15.85
C LYS A 100 -8.99 36.22 15.95
N THR A 101 -10.15 36.85 15.84
CA THR A 101 -11.46 36.21 15.89
C THR A 101 -12.06 36.05 14.50
N ARG A 102 -13.14 35.27 14.40
CA ARG A 102 -13.93 35.18 13.16
C ARG A 102 -14.47 36.55 12.73
N GLN A 103 -14.81 37.42 13.67
CA GLN A 103 -15.32 38.75 13.33
C GLN A 103 -14.23 39.63 12.68
N ASP A 104 -12.98 39.53 13.15
CA ASP A 104 -11.84 40.24 12.55
C ASP A 104 -11.61 39.84 11.08
N SER A 105 -11.92 38.57 10.73
CA SER A 105 -11.86 38.08 9.34
C SER A 105 -12.85 38.77 8.40
N ILE A 106 -13.88 39.41 8.96
CA ILE A 106 -14.93 40.13 8.24
C ILE A 106 -14.66 41.63 8.26
N ASP A 107 -14.40 42.19 9.45
CA ASP A 107 -14.31 43.64 9.63
C ASP A 107 -12.93 44.23 9.31
N ALA A 108 -11.85 43.45 9.47
CA ALA A 108 -10.48 43.90 9.23
C ALA A 108 -9.59 42.78 8.68
N PRO A 109 -9.93 42.20 7.51
CA PRO A 109 -9.25 41.01 6.96
C PRO A 109 -7.75 41.21 6.76
N ASP A 110 -7.28 42.39 6.37
CA ASP A 110 -5.84 42.67 6.15
C ASP A 110 -4.98 42.57 7.43
N SER A 111 -5.62 42.62 8.60
CA SER A 111 -4.98 42.44 9.90
C SER A 111 -4.81 40.98 10.32
N VAL A 112 -5.40 40.04 9.57
CA VAL A 112 -5.41 38.61 9.88
C VAL A 112 -4.18 37.93 9.30
N VAL A 113 -3.70 36.91 10.00
CA VAL A 113 -2.75 35.91 9.52
C VAL A 113 -3.30 34.54 9.93
N VAL A 114 -3.32 33.58 9.01
CA VAL A 114 -3.64 32.20 9.33
C VAL A 114 -2.35 31.45 9.57
N ALA A 115 -2.16 30.95 10.79
CA ALA A 115 -1.03 30.12 11.14
C ALA A 115 -1.40 28.64 11.00
N LYS A 116 -0.39 27.83 10.71
CA LYS A 116 -0.51 26.41 10.41
C LYS A 116 0.54 25.64 11.20
N SER A 117 0.19 24.47 11.69
CA SER A 117 1.12 23.47 12.21
C SER A 117 0.72 22.11 11.71
N PHE A 118 1.67 21.26 11.34
CA PHE A 118 1.36 19.95 10.78
C PHE A 118 2.37 18.89 11.18
N LEU A 119 1.89 17.64 11.18
CA LEU A 119 2.69 16.44 11.29
C LEU A 119 2.39 15.56 10.08
N ALA A 120 3.43 15.06 9.43
CA ALA A 120 3.31 14.11 8.33
C ALA A 120 4.21 12.89 8.53
N VAL A 121 3.80 11.77 7.97
CA VAL A 121 4.61 10.55 7.85
C VAL A 121 4.55 10.09 6.40
N ASP A 122 5.72 9.97 5.80
CA ASP A 122 5.91 9.65 4.38
C ASP A 122 6.59 8.27 4.27
N GLN A 123 6.27 7.49 3.24
CA GLN A 123 6.84 6.18 2.94
C GLN A 123 7.13 6.07 1.43
N ASN A 124 8.29 5.50 1.04
CA ASN A 124 8.56 5.13 -0.35
C ASN A 124 8.10 3.69 -0.68
N GLN A 125 8.24 3.27 -1.94
CA GLN A 125 7.88 1.91 -2.40
C GLN A 125 8.72 0.77 -1.78
N TRP A 126 9.77 1.12 -1.05
CA TRP A 126 10.67 0.18 -0.38
C TRP A 126 10.45 0.14 1.13
N HIS A 127 9.39 0.80 1.61
CA HIS A 127 9.02 0.91 3.01
C HIS A 127 9.98 1.74 3.88
N ASP A 128 10.84 2.56 3.29
CA ASP A 128 11.58 3.57 4.06
C ASP A 128 10.66 4.71 4.45
N ARG A 129 10.75 5.17 5.69
CA ARG A 129 9.80 6.14 6.26
C ARG A 129 10.49 7.38 6.81
N LYS A 130 9.81 8.52 6.69
CA LYS A 130 10.18 9.78 7.33
C LYS A 130 9.00 10.38 8.08
N ALA A 131 9.30 11.07 9.17
CA ALA A 131 8.37 11.96 9.84
C ALA A 131 8.77 13.41 9.57
N THR A 132 7.77 14.26 9.37
CA THR A 132 7.94 15.68 9.12
C THR A 132 7.10 16.47 10.11
N LEU A 133 7.72 17.44 10.79
CA LEU A 133 7.03 18.40 11.64
C LEU A 133 7.28 19.80 11.08
N GLY A 134 6.22 20.58 10.91
CA GLY A 134 6.36 21.92 10.36
C GLY A 134 5.32 22.93 10.83
N ILE A 135 5.64 24.18 10.50
CA ILE A 135 4.83 25.35 10.77
C ILE A 135 4.71 26.18 9.50
N GLY A 136 3.58 26.85 9.33
CA GLY A 136 3.36 27.74 8.20
C GLY A 136 2.50 28.94 8.56
N ALA A 137 2.50 29.91 7.67
CA ALA A 137 1.64 31.06 7.74
C ALA A 137 1.14 31.43 6.35
N GLU A 138 -0.11 31.86 6.27
CA GLU A 138 -0.72 32.39 5.06
C GLU A 138 -1.35 33.76 5.37
N LYS A 139 -1.04 34.74 4.53
CA LYS A 139 -1.57 36.09 4.62
C LYS A 139 -1.94 36.57 3.22
N GLN A 140 -3.22 36.88 3.01
CA GLN A 140 -3.76 37.23 1.70
C GLN A 140 -3.40 36.13 0.70
N ASP A 141 -2.61 36.47 -0.30
CA ASP A 141 -2.25 35.57 -1.38
C ASP A 141 -0.90 34.89 -1.18
N LEU A 142 -0.16 35.21 -0.12
CA LEU A 142 1.17 34.68 0.15
C LEU A 142 1.12 33.63 1.24
N PHE A 143 1.85 32.53 1.03
CA PHE A 143 2.07 31.52 2.07
C PHE A 143 3.54 31.13 2.16
N LEU A 144 3.95 30.73 3.36
CA LEU A 144 5.27 30.23 3.66
C LEU A 144 5.17 29.14 4.73
N THR A 145 5.88 28.04 4.52
CA THR A 145 5.97 26.89 5.42
C THR A 145 7.44 26.53 5.61
N GLY A 146 7.82 26.24 6.86
CA GLY A 146 9.11 25.65 7.20
C GLY A 146 8.92 24.37 8.01
N TYR A 147 9.76 23.37 7.75
CA TYR A 147 9.66 22.07 8.39
C TYR A 147 11.01 21.39 8.58
N VAL A 148 11.02 20.44 9.50
CA VAL A 148 12.13 19.51 9.74
C VAL A 148 11.66 18.08 9.54
N MET A 149 12.57 17.23 9.12
CA MET A 149 12.30 15.84 8.74
C MET A 149 13.30 14.91 9.42
N GLY A 150 12.85 13.71 9.78
CA GLY A 150 13.69 12.67 10.35
C GLY A 150 13.33 11.29 9.81
N ALA A 151 14.34 10.48 9.50
CA ALA A 151 14.15 9.08 9.13
C ALA A 151 13.61 8.27 10.32
N LEU A 152 12.60 7.44 10.05
CA LEU A 152 12.04 6.48 11.01
C LEU A 152 12.56 5.06 10.76
N THR A 153 13.13 4.79 9.59
CA THR A 153 13.69 3.49 9.22
C THR A 153 15.21 3.50 9.12
N GLY A 154 15.81 2.33 9.32
CA GLY A 154 17.25 2.11 9.26
C GLY A 154 17.76 1.77 7.86
N GLN A 155 18.98 1.24 7.80
CA GLN A 155 19.57 0.75 6.56
C GLN A 155 18.91 -0.56 6.10
N ARG A 156 18.88 -0.75 4.78
CA ARG A 156 18.36 -1.93 4.11
C ARG A 156 19.45 -2.55 3.24
N PHE A 157 19.65 -3.87 3.34
CA PHE A 157 20.54 -4.60 2.44
C PHE A 157 19.92 -4.69 1.04
N VAL A 158 20.72 -4.42 0.01
CA VAL A 158 20.28 -4.39 -1.39
C VAL A 158 20.91 -5.53 -2.18
N ASN A 159 22.23 -5.68 -2.10
CA ASN A 159 22.96 -6.68 -2.88
C ASN A 159 24.37 -6.90 -2.30
N SER A 160 25.05 -7.95 -2.73
CA SER A 160 26.46 -8.23 -2.43
C SER A 160 27.23 -8.56 -3.71
N SER A 161 28.50 -8.17 -3.77
CA SER A 161 29.42 -8.57 -4.84
C SER A 161 30.71 -9.09 -4.24
N THR A 162 31.20 -10.22 -4.77
CA THR A 162 32.44 -10.84 -4.31
C THR A 162 33.47 -10.81 -5.43
N SER A 163 34.69 -10.36 -5.11
CA SER A 163 35.86 -10.44 -5.98
C SER A 163 36.96 -11.22 -5.28
N SER A 164 37.66 -12.08 -6.00
CA SER A 164 38.79 -12.86 -5.47
C SER A 164 40.02 -12.68 -6.34
N VAL A 165 41.12 -12.27 -5.72
CA VAL A 165 42.42 -12.10 -6.38
C VAL A 165 43.38 -13.14 -5.81
N VAL A 166 44.05 -13.89 -6.69
CA VAL A 166 45.08 -14.86 -6.30
C VAL A 166 46.44 -14.31 -6.68
N ASN A 167 47.30 -14.13 -5.68
CA ASN A 167 48.69 -13.73 -5.86
C ASN A 167 49.61 -14.92 -5.59
N ASN A 168 50.72 -15.01 -6.31
CA ASN A 168 51.79 -15.93 -6.00
C ASN A 168 52.86 -15.18 -5.21
N LEU A 169 53.09 -15.61 -3.97
CA LEU A 169 54.16 -15.13 -3.12
C LEU A 169 55.39 -16.02 -3.30
N SER A 170 56.57 -15.42 -3.32
CA SER A 170 57.84 -16.13 -3.19
C SER A 170 58.56 -15.68 -1.93
N GLY A 171 59.22 -16.61 -1.25
CA GLY A 171 59.93 -16.34 -0.01
C GLY A 171 60.98 -17.40 0.28
N SER A 172 61.69 -17.23 1.39
CA SER A 172 62.63 -18.22 1.91
C SER A 172 62.50 -18.32 3.43
N ASP A 173 62.68 -19.53 3.96
CA ASP A 173 62.79 -19.79 5.39
C ASP A 173 63.88 -20.85 5.65
N GLY A 174 63.96 -21.38 6.88
CA GLY A 174 64.96 -22.39 7.26
C GLY A 174 64.90 -23.67 6.42
N THR A 175 63.77 -23.99 5.79
CA THR A 175 63.60 -25.16 4.93
C THR A 175 64.05 -24.87 3.49
N GLY A 176 63.96 -23.63 3.02
CA GLY A 176 64.47 -23.20 1.71
C GLY A 176 63.60 -22.15 1.03
N ASN A 177 63.85 -21.92 -0.26
CA ASN A 177 63.02 -21.05 -1.08
C ASN A 177 61.67 -21.73 -1.36
N TYR A 178 60.56 -21.00 -1.23
CA TYR A 178 59.22 -21.50 -1.49
C TYR A 178 58.37 -20.53 -2.31
N THR A 179 57.33 -21.08 -2.94
CA THR A 179 56.19 -20.35 -3.49
C THR A 179 54.93 -20.65 -2.68
N GLN A 180 54.03 -19.69 -2.56
CA GLN A 180 52.78 -19.85 -1.81
C GLN A 180 51.68 -19.02 -2.47
N THR A 181 50.48 -19.58 -2.59
CA THR A 181 49.33 -18.83 -3.09
C THR A 181 48.72 -18.00 -1.97
N GLN A 182 48.39 -16.74 -2.26
CA GLN A 182 47.62 -15.87 -1.39
C GLN A 182 46.32 -15.53 -2.10
N THR A 183 45.20 -15.93 -1.51
CA THR A 183 43.86 -15.61 -2.01
C THR A 183 43.30 -14.47 -1.18
N ILE A 184 43.07 -13.32 -1.81
CA ILE A 184 42.40 -12.16 -1.20
C ILE A 184 40.97 -12.13 -1.73
N THR A 185 40.01 -12.40 -0.86
CA THR A 185 38.59 -12.30 -1.17
C THR A 185 38.04 -10.99 -0.60
N THR A 186 37.48 -10.16 -1.48
CA THR A 186 36.79 -8.91 -1.13
C THR A 186 35.31 -9.09 -1.36
N LEU A 187 34.52 -9.02 -0.29
CA LEU A 187 33.07 -8.95 -0.32
C LEU A 187 32.65 -7.49 -0.17
N ILE A 188 31.81 -6.99 -1.09
CA ILE A 188 31.21 -5.66 -1.06
C ILE A 188 29.71 -5.81 -0.90
N ASP A 189 29.19 -5.42 0.26
CA ASP A 189 27.76 -5.37 0.54
C ASP A 189 27.23 -3.95 0.28
N TYR A 190 26.15 -3.86 -0.50
CA TYR A 190 25.47 -2.62 -0.85
C TYR A 190 24.23 -2.46 0.00
N PHE A 191 24.12 -1.31 0.65
CA PHE A 191 22.98 -0.91 1.46
C PHE A 191 22.37 0.37 0.92
N GLU A 192 21.07 0.54 1.12
CA GLU A 192 20.36 1.80 0.94
C GLU A 192 19.82 2.25 2.28
N ARG A 193 19.75 3.57 2.47
CA ARG A 193 19.23 4.16 3.70
C ARG A 193 18.57 5.51 3.40
N PRO A 194 17.43 5.84 4.03
CA PRO A 194 16.87 7.18 3.93
C PRO A 194 17.81 8.22 4.53
N TYR A 195 17.86 9.42 3.95
CA TYR A 195 18.61 10.53 4.57
C TYR A 195 18.11 10.76 6.00
N ASN A 196 19.03 10.90 6.95
CA ASN A 196 18.74 10.85 8.39
C ASN A 196 17.89 12.03 8.85
N TYR A 197 18.26 13.25 8.42
CA TYR A 197 17.61 14.49 8.84
C TYR A 197 17.45 15.42 7.65
N GLY A 198 16.40 16.24 7.67
CA GLY A 198 16.16 17.25 6.64
C GLY A 198 15.57 18.53 7.20
N VAL A 199 15.76 19.61 6.46
CA VAL A 199 15.07 20.89 6.66
C VAL A 199 14.57 21.37 5.32
N GLY A 200 13.36 21.92 5.30
CA GLY A 200 12.77 22.45 4.07
C GLY A 200 11.98 23.71 4.30
N LEU A 201 11.87 24.48 3.22
CA LEU A 201 11.06 25.68 3.10
C LEU A 201 10.21 25.56 1.84
N ARG A 202 8.92 25.89 1.96
CA ARG A 202 7.95 25.93 0.85
C ARG A 202 7.21 27.24 0.91
N GLY A 203 6.95 27.86 -0.24
CA GLY A 203 6.20 29.10 -0.30
C GLY A 203 5.64 29.35 -1.68
N GLY A 204 4.72 30.30 -1.77
CA GLY A 204 4.05 30.57 -3.02
C GLY A 204 3.09 31.74 -2.95
N LYS A 205 2.43 31.95 -4.08
CA LYS A 205 1.43 33.00 -4.27
C LYS A 205 0.20 32.48 -5.00
N TYR A 206 -0.98 32.89 -4.52
CA TYR A 206 -2.25 32.76 -5.22
C TYR A 206 -2.50 33.98 -6.13
N PHE A 207 -3.04 33.72 -7.30
CA PHE A 207 -3.47 34.72 -8.26
C PHE A 207 -4.96 34.49 -8.50
N ASP A 208 -5.79 35.08 -7.64
CA ASP A 208 -7.25 34.87 -7.65
C ASP A 208 -7.88 35.16 -9.02
N GLU A 209 -7.51 36.27 -9.66
CA GLU A 209 -8.03 36.66 -10.99
C GLU A 209 -7.69 35.65 -12.08
N GLY A 210 -6.54 34.97 -11.93
CA GLY A 210 -6.09 33.93 -12.84
C GLY A 210 -6.53 32.53 -12.44
N SER A 211 -7.21 32.37 -11.29
CA SER A 211 -7.48 31.06 -10.68
C SER A 211 -6.24 30.17 -10.68
N LEU A 212 -5.09 30.72 -10.27
CA LEU A 212 -3.77 30.08 -10.38
C LEU A 212 -3.04 30.15 -9.04
N ARG A 213 -2.36 29.07 -8.64
CA ARG A 213 -1.35 29.08 -7.57
C ARG A 213 0.00 28.78 -8.17
N LEU A 214 1.01 29.59 -7.86
CA LEU A 214 2.42 29.26 -8.12
C LEU A 214 3.12 29.03 -6.79
N HIS A 215 3.88 27.95 -6.70
CA HIS A 215 4.58 27.60 -5.47
C HIS A 215 5.89 26.88 -5.74
N GLY A 216 6.73 26.78 -4.72
CA GLY A 216 8.00 26.09 -4.82
C GLY A 216 8.70 26.02 -3.47
N GLY A 217 9.90 25.48 -3.47
CA GLY A 217 10.68 25.39 -2.25
C GLY A 217 12.04 24.77 -2.40
N LEU A 218 12.76 24.77 -1.28
CA LEU A 218 14.10 24.27 -1.13
C LEU A 218 14.14 23.29 0.03
N ASP A 219 14.79 22.14 -0.17
CA ASP A 219 15.08 21.17 0.88
C ASP A 219 16.57 20.89 0.92
N TYR A 220 17.06 20.64 2.13
CA TYR A 220 18.38 20.07 2.36
C TYR A 220 18.25 18.87 3.29
N GLU A 221 18.80 17.74 2.87
CA GLU A 221 18.77 16.49 3.60
C GLU A 221 20.18 15.94 3.79
N LYS A 222 20.46 15.48 5.00
CA LYS A 222 21.77 14.99 5.43
C LYS A 222 21.70 13.52 5.80
N GLY A 223 22.55 12.74 5.17
CA GLY A 223 22.74 11.31 5.36
C GLY A 223 23.95 11.02 6.25
N HIS A 224 24.49 9.81 6.10
CA HIS A 224 25.71 9.36 6.77
C HIS A 224 26.91 9.46 5.83
N ILE A 225 28.13 9.53 6.37
CA ILE A 225 29.40 9.53 5.60
C ILE A 225 29.43 10.64 4.52
N GLY A 226 28.90 11.82 4.84
CA GLY A 226 28.90 12.97 3.94
C GLY A 226 27.97 12.86 2.73
N ALA A 227 26.98 11.95 2.76
CA ALA A 227 25.91 11.91 1.77
C ALA A 227 24.91 13.04 2.04
N ASP A 228 24.80 14.01 1.13
CA ASP A 228 23.90 15.17 1.26
C ASP A 228 23.08 15.36 -0.02
N GLN A 229 21.86 15.86 0.14
CA GLN A 229 20.94 16.15 -0.96
C GLN A 229 20.34 17.54 -0.81
N ALA A 230 20.32 18.30 -1.91
CA ALA A 230 19.55 19.53 -2.04
C ALA A 230 18.44 19.34 -3.09
N THR A 231 17.21 19.74 -2.77
CA THR A 231 16.07 19.67 -3.69
C THR A 231 15.52 21.07 -3.94
N LEU A 232 15.30 21.40 -5.21
CA LEU A 232 14.50 22.55 -5.65
C LEU A 232 13.18 22.03 -6.18
N SER A 233 12.07 22.59 -5.74
CA SER A 233 10.72 22.24 -6.21
C SER A 233 10.02 23.47 -6.79
N LEU A 234 9.22 23.25 -7.84
CA LEU A 234 8.37 24.25 -8.48
C LEU A 234 7.01 23.62 -8.81
N GLY A 235 5.95 24.38 -8.65
CA GLY A 235 4.58 23.91 -8.82
C GLY A 235 3.65 24.99 -9.34
N ALA A 236 2.68 24.59 -10.15
CA ALA A 236 1.61 25.43 -10.65
C ALA A 236 0.27 24.70 -10.58
N ASP A 237 -0.71 25.29 -9.91
CA ASP A 237 -2.08 24.76 -9.84
C ASP A 237 -3.03 25.70 -10.59
N LYS A 238 -3.75 25.16 -11.57
CA LYS A 238 -4.80 25.87 -12.30
C LYS A 238 -6.17 25.38 -11.84
N TYR A 239 -6.91 26.28 -11.21
CA TYR A 239 -8.28 26.05 -10.78
C TYR A 239 -9.26 26.46 -11.89
N ILE A 240 -10.27 25.64 -12.14
CA ILE A 240 -11.29 25.91 -13.15
C ILE A 240 -12.51 26.47 -12.45
N ALA A 241 -12.81 27.75 -12.66
CA ALA A 241 -13.98 28.40 -12.07
C ALA A 241 -15.28 27.65 -12.41
N ASP A 242 -16.24 27.68 -11.48
CA ASP A 242 -17.57 27.03 -11.60
C ASP A 242 -17.57 25.51 -11.78
N THR A 243 -16.40 24.86 -11.70
CA THR A 243 -16.28 23.41 -11.76
C THR A 243 -15.40 22.98 -10.60
N GLY A 244 -15.71 21.91 -9.88
CA GLY A 244 -14.84 21.44 -8.80
C GLY A 244 -13.44 21.00 -9.25
N PHE A 245 -13.08 21.17 -10.53
CA PHE A 245 -11.86 20.65 -11.12
C PHE A 245 -10.67 21.61 -11.02
N SER A 246 -9.49 21.06 -10.79
CA SER A 246 -8.22 21.76 -10.95
C SER A 246 -7.13 20.84 -11.50
N PHE A 247 -6.10 21.44 -12.09
CA PHE A 247 -4.91 20.75 -12.59
C PHE A 247 -3.68 21.21 -11.83
N SER A 248 -2.76 20.30 -11.53
CA SER A 248 -1.47 20.61 -10.89
C SER A 248 -0.32 20.06 -11.70
N LEU A 249 0.68 20.89 -11.95
CA LEU A 249 1.96 20.50 -12.51
C LEU A 249 3.04 20.76 -11.47
N LEU A 250 3.82 19.73 -11.14
CA LEU A 250 4.89 19.79 -10.15
C LEU A 250 6.19 19.28 -10.77
N GLY A 251 7.30 19.93 -10.43
CA GLY A 251 8.63 19.53 -10.85
C GLY A 251 9.63 19.69 -9.72
N GLU A 252 10.57 18.76 -9.64
CA GLU A 252 11.67 18.79 -8.69
C GLU A 252 13.00 18.55 -9.40
N HIS A 253 14.02 19.29 -9.01
CA HIS A 253 15.41 19.06 -9.37
C HIS A 253 16.21 18.76 -8.09
N LEU A 254 16.94 17.65 -8.09
CA LEU A 254 17.70 17.17 -6.96
C LEU A 254 19.17 17.16 -7.31
N LYS A 255 20.00 17.64 -6.38
CA LYS A 255 21.44 17.52 -6.44
C LYS A 255 21.94 16.73 -5.25
N LYS A 256 22.60 15.61 -5.52
CA LYS A 256 23.11 14.69 -4.51
C LYS A 256 24.63 14.73 -4.50
N SER A 257 25.22 14.57 -3.32
CA SER A 257 26.65 14.53 -3.12
C SER A 257 27.01 13.50 -2.06
N GLY A 258 28.22 12.96 -2.14
CA GLY A 258 28.68 11.91 -1.25
C GLY A 258 29.62 10.95 -1.98
N PRO A 259 30.44 10.19 -1.24
CA PRO A 259 31.45 9.31 -1.83
C PRO A 259 30.87 8.14 -2.64
N PHE A 260 29.62 7.75 -2.37
CA PHE A 260 28.99 6.57 -2.97
C PHE A 260 27.77 6.90 -3.84
N GLU A 261 27.54 8.19 -4.10
CA GLU A 261 26.43 8.62 -4.92
C GLU A 261 26.86 8.68 -6.38
N THR A 262 26.45 7.67 -7.14
CA THR A 262 26.76 7.57 -8.57
C THR A 262 25.90 8.52 -9.40
N ASP A 263 24.68 8.78 -8.94
CA ASP A 263 23.74 9.66 -9.62
C ASP A 263 23.62 10.99 -8.88
N LYS A 264 24.40 11.98 -9.33
CA LYS A 264 24.53 13.26 -8.63
C LYS A 264 23.38 14.23 -8.91
N SER A 265 22.48 13.90 -9.83
CA SER A 265 21.38 14.78 -10.21
C SER A 265 20.17 13.98 -10.66
N ASP A 266 18.99 14.34 -10.17
CA ASP A 266 17.73 13.68 -10.52
C ASP A 266 16.65 14.72 -10.78
N ASP A 267 15.81 14.49 -11.79
CA ASP A 267 14.70 15.36 -12.18
C ASP A 267 13.41 14.57 -12.09
N ARG A 268 12.40 15.13 -11.44
CA ARG A 268 11.10 14.48 -11.24
C ARG A 268 9.97 15.41 -11.59
N GLY A 269 8.86 14.84 -12.08
CA GLY A 269 7.69 15.61 -12.47
C GLY A 269 6.40 14.86 -12.18
N TRP A 270 5.35 15.61 -11.91
CA TRP A 270 4.01 15.08 -11.69
C TRP A 270 2.94 15.95 -12.33
N LEU A 271 1.90 15.31 -12.84
CA LEU A 271 0.68 15.95 -13.31
C LEU A 271 -0.50 15.36 -12.54
N PHE A 272 -1.33 16.22 -11.95
CA PHE A 272 -2.55 15.81 -11.25
C PHE A 272 -3.79 16.49 -11.83
N VAL A 273 -4.89 15.73 -11.86
CA VAL A 273 -6.25 16.24 -11.97
C VAL A 273 -6.89 16.09 -10.59
N ARG A 274 -7.54 17.15 -10.10
CA ARG A 274 -8.16 17.19 -8.78
C ARG A 274 -9.63 17.54 -8.90
N TYR A 275 -10.44 17.00 -7.99
CA TYR A 275 -11.84 17.33 -7.83
C TYR A 275 -12.14 17.67 -6.37
N ASP A 276 -12.61 18.89 -6.15
CA ASP A 276 -13.00 19.48 -4.87
C ASP A 276 -14.52 19.35 -4.67
N PHE A 277 -14.95 18.90 -3.48
CA PHE A 277 -16.35 18.70 -3.11
C PHE A 277 -16.61 19.10 -1.64
N GLY A 278 -17.87 19.31 -1.25
CA GLY A 278 -18.26 19.86 0.07
C GLY A 278 -19.41 20.86 -0.02
N HIS A 279 -19.82 21.46 1.10
CA HIS A 279 -20.91 22.44 1.11
C HIS A 279 -20.55 23.75 0.39
N GLU A 280 -21.51 24.26 -0.38
CA GLU A 280 -21.53 25.55 -1.11
C GLU A 280 -20.18 26.00 -1.70
N SER A 281 -19.80 25.36 -2.81
CA SER A 281 -18.84 25.81 -3.83
C SER A 281 -17.40 26.07 -3.35
N ALA A 282 -16.44 25.29 -3.87
CA ALA A 282 -14.99 25.50 -3.67
C ALA A 282 -14.48 26.88 -4.17
N PHE A 283 -15.36 27.62 -4.83
CA PHE A 283 -15.18 28.96 -5.35
C PHE A 283 -16.36 29.80 -4.94
N ARG A 284 -16.13 31.07 -4.63
CA ARG A 284 -17.23 32.03 -4.46
C ARG A 284 -16.96 33.33 -5.19
N ALA A 285 -18.03 34.08 -5.45
CA ALA A 285 -17.94 35.44 -6.01
C ALA A 285 -17.14 36.35 -5.06
N ARG A 286 -16.23 37.17 -5.61
CA ARG A 286 -15.51 38.20 -4.82
C ARG A 286 -16.45 39.22 -4.16
N GLU A 287 -17.59 39.49 -4.77
CA GLU A 287 -18.61 40.42 -4.28
C GLU A 287 -19.88 39.64 -3.94
N PRO A 288 -19.94 38.94 -2.79
CA PRO A 288 -21.14 38.21 -2.39
C PRO A 288 -22.29 39.21 -2.17
N PHE A 289 -23.40 38.97 -2.84
CA PHE A 289 -24.62 39.77 -2.71
C PHE A 289 -25.80 38.88 -2.31
N LYS A 290 -26.70 39.43 -1.50
CA LYS A 290 -28.04 38.87 -1.32
C LYS A 290 -29.00 39.64 -2.23
N MET A 291 -29.95 38.93 -2.82
CA MET A 291 -31.05 39.55 -3.56
C MET A 291 -32.09 39.98 -2.54
N VAL A 292 -32.29 41.29 -2.37
CA VAL A 292 -33.33 41.86 -1.53
C VAL A 292 -34.43 42.43 -2.40
N GLN A 293 -35.66 42.06 -2.05
CA GLN A 293 -36.84 42.62 -2.66
C GLN A 293 -37.02 44.05 -2.12
N VAL A 294 -36.87 45.04 -2.98
CA VAL A 294 -37.11 46.44 -2.64
C VAL A 294 -38.38 46.90 -3.35
N GLU A 295 -39.31 47.46 -2.58
CA GLU A 295 -40.53 48.03 -3.10
C GLU A 295 -40.25 49.47 -3.53
N LYS A 296 -40.23 49.72 -4.84
CA LYS A 296 -39.98 51.04 -5.40
C LYS A 296 -41.30 51.64 -5.87
N GLN A 297 -41.61 52.81 -5.33
CA GLN A 297 -42.75 53.62 -5.73
C GLN A 297 -42.44 54.26 -7.09
N VAL A 298 -43.09 53.80 -8.16
CA VAL A 298 -42.90 54.35 -9.51
C VAL A 298 -44.13 55.20 -9.86
N PRO A 299 -43.95 56.45 -10.33
CA PRO A 299 -45.07 57.25 -10.79
C PRO A 299 -45.62 56.67 -12.09
N THR A 300 -46.88 56.23 -12.08
CA THR A 300 -47.56 55.74 -13.28
C THR A 300 -48.20 56.94 -14.00
N GLN A 301 -47.98 57.06 -15.31
CA GLN A 301 -48.66 58.09 -16.11
C GLN A 301 -50.14 57.72 -16.21
N ALA A 302 -51.00 58.46 -15.50
CA ALA A 302 -52.44 58.20 -15.49
C ALA A 302 -53.01 58.30 -16.92
N PRO A 303 -53.87 57.37 -17.37
CA PRO A 303 -54.63 57.56 -18.61
C PRO A 303 -55.51 58.82 -18.46
N PRO A 304 -55.77 59.58 -19.54
CA PRO A 304 -56.56 60.81 -19.44
C PRO A 304 -57.96 60.49 -18.90
N ALA A 305 -58.26 60.96 -17.68
CA ALA A 305 -59.56 60.82 -17.07
C ALA A 305 -60.58 61.68 -17.83
N ALA A 306 -61.59 61.05 -18.43
CA ALA A 306 -62.69 61.77 -19.06
C ALA A 306 -63.54 62.50 -17.99
N PRO A 307 -63.97 63.76 -18.24
CA PRO A 307 -64.79 64.51 -17.29
C PRO A 307 -66.14 63.80 -17.07
N GLN A 308 -66.54 63.63 -15.81
CA GLN A 308 -67.87 63.12 -15.47
C GLN A 308 -68.89 64.27 -15.46
N VAL A 309 -70.02 64.06 -16.15
CA VAL A 309 -71.16 64.99 -16.19
C VAL A 309 -72.22 64.48 -15.22
N ILE A 310 -72.54 65.27 -14.20
CA ILE A 310 -73.68 65.03 -13.32
C ILE A 310 -74.85 65.88 -13.84
N ARG A 311 -75.98 65.25 -14.16
CA ARG A 311 -77.22 65.92 -14.62
C ARG A 311 -78.29 65.87 -13.52
N ASN A 312 -78.90 67.02 -13.23
CA ASN A 312 -80.00 67.15 -12.28
C ASN A 312 -81.21 67.83 -12.95
N ASP A 313 -82.39 67.20 -12.90
CA ASP A 313 -83.62 67.67 -13.56
C ASP A 313 -84.68 68.08 -12.51
N VAL A 314 -85.25 69.29 -12.61
CA VAL A 314 -86.28 69.83 -11.68
C VAL A 314 -87.53 70.27 -12.45
N ARG A 315 -88.73 69.80 -12.07
CA ARG A 315 -90.03 70.19 -12.66
C ARG A 315 -90.61 71.42 -11.97
N LEU A 316 -91.09 72.39 -12.75
CA LEU A 316 -91.74 73.61 -12.28
C LEU A 316 -93.07 73.83 -13.00
N ASP A 317 -94.11 74.18 -12.24
CA ASP A 317 -95.48 74.43 -12.72
C ASP A 317 -96.13 75.67 -12.05
N THR A 318 -97.05 76.33 -12.75
CA THR A 318 -97.92 77.40 -12.21
C THR A 318 -99.27 77.45 -12.94
N ASP A 319 -100.30 77.96 -12.27
CA ASP A 319 -101.65 78.12 -12.86
C ASP A 319 -101.92 79.61 -13.18
N ALA A 320 -102.52 79.89 -14.33
CA ALA A 320 -102.88 81.24 -14.76
C ALA A 320 -104.40 81.43 -14.86
N TYR A 321 -104.98 82.35 -14.08
CA TYR A 321 -106.44 82.51 -13.96
C TYR A 321 -107.05 83.58 -14.87
N PHE A 322 -108.33 83.38 -15.24
CA PHE A 322 -109.10 84.22 -16.15
C PHE A 322 -110.50 84.57 -15.62
N GLY A 323 -111.01 85.73 -16.05
CA GLY A 323 -112.39 86.17 -15.78
C GLY A 323 -113.48 85.29 -16.41
N PHE A 324 -114.72 85.48 -15.97
CA PHE A 324 -115.89 84.82 -16.56
C PHE A 324 -116.04 85.22 -18.03
N ASP A 325 -116.10 84.24 -18.92
CA ASP A 325 -116.13 84.43 -20.39
C ASP A 325 -115.09 85.43 -20.95
N GLN A 326 -113.88 85.42 -20.37
CA GLN A 326 -112.78 86.26 -20.83
C GLN A 326 -111.57 85.40 -21.22
N SER A 327 -110.85 85.86 -22.25
CA SER A 327 -109.55 85.33 -22.68
C SER A 327 -108.40 86.32 -22.40
N THR A 328 -108.65 87.37 -21.61
CA THR A 328 -107.64 88.30 -21.11
C THR A 328 -107.15 87.85 -19.74
N LEU A 329 -105.83 87.89 -19.53
CA LEU A 329 -105.20 87.50 -18.27
C LEU A 329 -105.73 88.35 -17.09
N HIS A 330 -106.00 87.70 -15.96
CA HIS A 330 -106.35 88.40 -14.73
C HIS A 330 -105.11 89.11 -14.15
N PRO A 331 -105.22 90.34 -13.61
CA PRO A 331 -104.06 91.08 -13.08
C PRO A 331 -103.27 90.33 -12.00
N ASP A 332 -103.93 89.54 -11.16
CA ASP A 332 -103.26 88.76 -10.11
C ASP A 332 -102.34 87.66 -10.65
N THR A 333 -102.67 87.12 -11.82
CA THR A 333 -101.92 86.06 -12.51
C THR A 333 -100.59 86.55 -13.09
N VAL A 334 -100.50 87.84 -13.40
CA VAL A 334 -99.31 88.46 -14.04
C VAL A 334 -98.07 88.29 -13.16
N ARG A 335 -98.19 88.48 -11.84
CA ARG A 335 -97.06 88.34 -10.91
C ARG A 335 -96.49 86.92 -10.83
N GLU A 336 -97.35 85.90 -10.88
CA GLU A 336 -96.92 84.50 -10.84
C GLU A 336 -96.24 84.10 -12.15
N LEU A 337 -96.79 84.54 -13.29
CA LEU A 337 -96.16 84.34 -14.59
C LEU A 337 -94.81 85.07 -14.70
N ASP A 338 -94.69 86.30 -14.20
CA ASP A 338 -93.41 87.03 -14.15
C ASP A 338 -92.35 86.28 -13.31
N SER A 339 -92.75 85.76 -12.14
CA SER A 339 -91.83 84.96 -11.31
C SER A 339 -91.41 83.66 -11.98
N MET A 340 -92.28 83.04 -12.78
CA MET A 340 -91.96 81.85 -13.55
C MET A 340 -91.04 82.18 -14.74
N ILE A 341 -91.29 83.28 -15.46
CA ILE A 341 -90.45 83.76 -16.57
C ILE A 341 -89.05 84.08 -16.06
N ALA A 342 -88.92 84.66 -14.87
CA ALA A 342 -87.62 84.90 -14.24
C ALA A 342 -86.83 83.60 -14.04
N LYS A 343 -87.50 82.52 -13.61
CA LYS A 343 -86.88 81.18 -13.44
C LYS A 343 -86.53 80.52 -14.78
N LEU A 344 -87.39 80.65 -15.80
CA LEU A 344 -87.13 80.20 -17.18
C LEU A 344 -85.87 80.85 -17.75
N LYS A 345 -85.73 82.16 -17.57
CA LYS A 345 -84.58 82.94 -18.07
C LYS A 345 -83.29 82.68 -17.29
N SER A 346 -83.37 82.30 -16.03
CA SER A 346 -82.19 82.00 -15.21
C SER A 346 -81.65 80.58 -15.39
N ALA A 347 -82.42 79.65 -15.96
CA ALA A 347 -82.02 78.26 -16.12
C ALA A 347 -81.15 78.07 -17.37
N ALA A 348 -80.06 77.30 -17.23
CA ALA A 348 -79.09 77.10 -18.32
C ALA A 348 -79.65 76.26 -19.48
N ARG A 349 -80.55 75.32 -19.19
CA ARG A 349 -81.26 74.49 -20.16
C ARG A 349 -82.67 74.22 -19.65
N VAL A 350 -83.68 74.40 -20.50
CA VAL A 350 -85.09 74.16 -20.17
C VAL A 350 -85.74 73.25 -21.20
N SER A 351 -86.71 72.42 -20.77
CA SER A 351 -87.59 71.70 -21.70
C SER A 351 -88.56 72.68 -22.37
N LYS A 352 -89.29 72.22 -23.40
CA LYS A 352 -90.43 72.98 -23.92
C LYS A 352 -91.43 73.30 -22.82
N VAL A 353 -91.96 74.51 -22.86
CA VAL A 353 -92.98 75.03 -21.95
C VAL A 353 -94.35 74.59 -22.45
N THR A 354 -95.06 73.79 -21.66
CA THR A 354 -96.42 73.34 -21.97
C THR A 354 -97.42 74.32 -21.38
N VAL A 355 -98.38 74.80 -22.18
CA VAL A 355 -99.43 75.74 -21.77
C VAL A 355 -100.79 75.12 -22.09
N THR A 356 -101.54 74.71 -21.06
CA THR A 356 -102.80 73.97 -21.22
C THR A 356 -103.97 74.79 -20.67
N GLY A 357 -104.85 75.26 -21.55
CA GLY A 357 -106.01 76.06 -21.17
C GLY A 357 -107.22 75.23 -20.77
N HIS A 358 -107.91 75.68 -19.72
CA HIS A 358 -109.14 75.08 -19.21
C HIS A 358 -110.26 76.12 -19.06
N THR A 359 -111.49 75.63 -18.90
CA THR A 359 -112.64 76.49 -18.56
C THR A 359 -113.57 75.82 -17.55
N CYS A 360 -114.49 76.59 -16.98
CA CYS A 360 -115.63 76.07 -16.26
C CYS A 360 -116.83 75.92 -17.21
N ASN A 361 -117.85 75.13 -16.85
CA ASN A 361 -119.01 74.86 -17.69
C ASN A 361 -119.86 76.13 -17.95
N ILE A 362 -119.53 76.90 -18.98
CA ILE A 362 -120.16 78.20 -19.31
C ILE A 362 -120.88 78.21 -20.66
N GLY A 363 -120.82 77.11 -21.42
CA GLY A 363 -121.45 76.97 -22.73
C GLY A 363 -121.35 75.54 -23.24
N THR A 364 -121.56 75.35 -24.55
CA THR A 364 -121.42 74.04 -25.21
C THR A 364 -119.98 73.51 -25.14
N ALA A 365 -119.77 72.21 -25.34
CA ALA A 365 -118.43 71.61 -25.36
C ALA A 365 -117.50 72.31 -26.38
N ASP A 366 -118.00 72.61 -27.58
CA ASP A 366 -117.25 73.32 -28.63
C ASP A 366 -116.90 74.76 -28.23
N TYR A 367 -117.82 75.45 -27.55
CA TYR A 367 -117.58 76.80 -27.05
C TYR A 367 -116.52 76.81 -25.93
N ASN A 368 -116.64 75.89 -24.97
CA ASN A 368 -115.67 75.73 -23.89
C ASN A 368 -114.27 75.38 -24.43
N GLN A 369 -114.21 74.51 -25.43
CA GLN A 369 -112.98 74.16 -26.13
C GLN A 369 -112.36 75.39 -26.78
N LYS A 370 -113.11 76.15 -27.58
CA LYS A 370 -112.62 77.37 -28.23
C LYS A 370 -112.17 78.44 -27.22
N LEU A 371 -112.88 78.62 -26.11
CA LEU A 371 -112.47 79.59 -25.09
C LEU A 371 -111.18 79.15 -24.39
N SER A 372 -111.04 77.87 -24.07
CA SER A 372 -109.82 77.35 -23.45
C SER A 372 -108.58 77.50 -24.35
N VAL A 373 -108.74 77.30 -25.68
CA VAL A 373 -107.70 77.56 -26.68
C VAL A 373 -107.33 79.04 -26.71
N ARG A 374 -108.31 79.96 -26.67
CA ARG A 374 -108.04 81.40 -26.63
C ARG A 374 -107.30 81.82 -25.35
N ARG A 375 -107.62 81.21 -24.20
CA ARG A 375 -106.91 81.45 -22.93
C ARG A 375 -105.47 80.95 -22.97
N ALA A 376 -105.24 79.73 -23.48
CA ALA A 376 -103.90 79.21 -23.70
C ALA A 376 -103.09 80.08 -24.66
N ALA A 377 -103.73 80.57 -25.74
CA ALA A 377 -103.12 81.51 -26.68
C ALA A 377 -102.78 82.86 -26.02
N ALA A 378 -103.58 83.35 -25.07
CA ALA A 378 -103.30 84.57 -24.33
C ALA A 378 -102.09 84.41 -23.40
N VAL A 379 -101.97 83.28 -22.68
CA VAL A 379 -100.75 82.96 -21.91
C VAL A 379 -99.54 82.82 -22.83
N ARG A 380 -99.67 82.10 -23.95
CA ARG A 380 -98.59 81.96 -24.93
C ARG A 380 -98.13 83.32 -25.47
N ALA A 381 -99.05 84.20 -25.84
CA ALA A 381 -98.73 85.54 -26.30
C ALA A 381 -98.02 86.36 -25.23
N TYR A 382 -98.45 86.24 -23.97
CA TYR A 382 -97.81 86.88 -22.84
C TYR A 382 -96.38 86.38 -22.63
N LEU A 383 -96.14 85.06 -22.65
CA LEU A 383 -94.80 84.46 -22.55
C LEU A 383 -93.88 84.92 -23.70
N ILE A 384 -94.40 84.97 -24.94
CA ILE A 384 -93.65 85.45 -26.11
C ILE A 384 -93.26 86.93 -25.95
N GLN A 385 -94.22 87.78 -25.55
CA GLN A 385 -93.97 89.20 -25.32
C GLN A 385 -92.89 89.42 -24.25
N HIS A 386 -92.79 88.51 -23.28
CA HIS A 386 -91.82 88.57 -22.20
C HIS A 386 -90.55 87.75 -22.48
N GLY A 387 -90.30 87.38 -23.74
CA GLY A 387 -89.00 86.92 -24.22
C GLY A 387 -88.77 85.41 -24.20
N ILE A 388 -89.84 84.60 -24.15
CA ILE A 388 -89.77 83.15 -24.38
C ILE A 388 -90.00 82.88 -25.87
N ALA A 389 -89.18 82.04 -26.52
CA ALA A 389 -89.28 81.84 -27.95
C ALA A 389 -90.57 81.07 -28.33
N ALA A 390 -91.15 81.41 -29.48
CA ALA A 390 -92.46 80.91 -29.87
C ALA A 390 -92.49 79.40 -30.18
N ASP A 391 -91.34 78.83 -30.54
CA ASP A 391 -91.06 77.41 -30.80
C ASP A 391 -90.75 76.60 -29.53
N GLU A 392 -90.44 77.28 -28.43
CA GLU A 392 -90.25 76.66 -27.10
C GLU A 392 -91.58 76.44 -26.34
N ILE A 393 -92.70 76.98 -26.84
CA ILE A 393 -94.00 76.92 -26.16
C ILE A 393 -95.00 76.05 -26.94
N GLU A 394 -95.50 75.00 -26.29
CA GLU A 394 -96.61 74.18 -26.78
C GLU A 394 -97.91 74.56 -26.07
N ALA A 395 -98.81 75.27 -26.77
CA ALA A 395 -100.08 75.69 -26.22
C ALA A 395 -101.26 74.90 -26.79
N ARG A 396 -102.14 74.41 -25.92
CA ARG A 396 -103.38 73.71 -26.28
C ARG A 396 -104.52 74.09 -25.35
N GLY A 397 -105.76 73.95 -25.82
CA GLY A 397 -106.96 74.07 -24.98
C GLY A 397 -107.60 72.70 -24.77
N GLU A 398 -108.13 72.46 -23.59
CA GLU A 398 -108.72 71.18 -23.18
C GLU A 398 -110.20 71.31 -22.76
N GLY A 399 -110.79 72.50 -22.90
CA GLY A 399 -112.20 72.74 -22.62
C GLY A 399 -112.57 72.40 -21.17
N LEU A 400 -113.56 71.52 -20.99
CA LEU A 400 -114.01 71.01 -19.69
C LEU A 400 -113.32 69.71 -19.27
N SER A 401 -112.37 69.19 -20.05
CA SER A 401 -111.69 67.96 -19.66
C SER A 401 -110.80 68.22 -18.43
N ASN A 402 -110.86 67.29 -17.49
CA ASN A 402 -110.10 67.27 -16.23
C ASN A 402 -110.24 68.53 -15.34
N PRO A 403 -111.43 68.83 -14.78
CA PRO A 403 -111.59 69.96 -13.85
C PRO A 403 -110.89 69.67 -12.51
N LYS A 404 -109.94 70.52 -12.11
CA LYS A 404 -109.18 70.42 -10.84
C LYS A 404 -110.09 70.63 -9.61
N TYR A 405 -111.25 71.28 -9.79
CA TYR A 405 -112.25 71.51 -8.76
C TYR A 405 -113.67 71.19 -9.27
N PRO A 406 -114.66 70.91 -8.40
CA PRO A 406 -116.05 70.72 -8.83
C PRO A 406 -116.63 72.00 -9.46
N ASN A 407 -117.46 71.89 -10.51
CA ASN A 407 -118.12 73.06 -11.12
C ASN A 407 -119.44 73.44 -10.41
N ASP A 408 -119.55 73.15 -9.11
CA ASP A 408 -120.77 73.24 -8.31
C ASP A 408 -121.04 74.63 -7.72
N ASN A 409 -120.01 75.44 -7.53
CA ASN A 409 -120.12 76.80 -6.98
C ASN A 409 -119.17 77.79 -7.68
N GLU A 410 -119.42 79.08 -7.52
CA GLU A 410 -118.66 80.12 -8.24
C GLU A 410 -117.18 80.20 -7.83
N ALA A 411 -116.84 79.90 -6.58
CA ALA A 411 -115.45 79.90 -6.13
C ALA A 411 -114.64 78.77 -6.78
N SER A 412 -115.21 77.57 -6.87
CA SER A 412 -114.61 76.43 -7.57
C SER A 412 -114.57 76.64 -9.09
N ARG A 413 -115.64 77.18 -9.68
CA ARG A 413 -115.68 77.52 -11.11
C ARG A 413 -114.61 78.55 -11.49
N ARG A 414 -114.35 79.55 -10.65
CA ARG A 414 -113.26 80.52 -10.85
C ARG A 414 -111.90 79.82 -10.90
N LYS A 415 -111.64 78.87 -10.01
CA LYS A 415 -110.39 78.09 -10.00
C LYS A 415 -110.23 77.17 -11.21
N ASN A 416 -111.34 76.78 -11.87
CA ASN A 416 -111.30 76.03 -13.13
C ASN A 416 -111.13 76.91 -14.38
N ARG A 417 -111.26 78.24 -14.28
CA ARG A 417 -110.93 79.19 -15.36
C ARG A 417 -109.43 79.46 -15.35
N ARG A 418 -108.65 78.41 -15.60
CA ARG A 418 -107.19 78.43 -15.47
C ARG A 418 -106.49 78.00 -16.76
N VAL A 419 -105.20 78.30 -16.85
CA VAL A 419 -104.27 77.79 -17.83
C VAL A 419 -103.06 77.27 -17.07
N ASP A 420 -102.74 75.99 -17.22
CA ASP A 420 -101.65 75.34 -16.50
C ASP A 420 -100.37 75.52 -17.34
N VAL A 421 -99.27 75.96 -16.73
CA VAL A 421 -97.98 76.17 -17.40
C VAL A 421 -96.88 75.34 -16.74
N GLU A 422 -96.16 74.51 -17.51
CA GLU A 422 -95.19 73.54 -16.97
C GLU A 422 -93.90 73.42 -17.81
N PHE A 423 -92.74 73.23 -17.17
CA PHE A 423 -91.45 72.91 -17.82
C PHE A 423 -90.44 72.25 -16.84
N LEU A 424 -89.33 71.72 -17.38
CA LEU A 424 -88.19 71.16 -16.63
C LEU A 424 -86.95 72.05 -16.79
N THR A 425 -86.21 72.28 -15.72
CA THR A 425 -84.86 72.89 -15.76
C THR A 425 -83.79 71.81 -15.58
N ILE A 426 -82.75 71.82 -16.43
CA ILE A 426 -81.65 70.86 -16.43
C ILE A 426 -80.35 71.58 -16.05
N GLU A 427 -79.70 71.18 -14.95
CA GLU A 427 -78.36 71.64 -14.57
C GLU A 427 -77.33 70.52 -14.79
N GLU A 428 -76.29 70.80 -15.57
CA GLU A 428 -75.16 69.90 -15.81
C GLU A 428 -73.90 70.51 -15.19
N THR A 429 -73.33 69.84 -14.18
CA THR A 429 -72.06 70.27 -13.56
C THR A 429 -70.93 69.35 -14.00
N ILE A 430 -69.86 69.95 -14.52
CA ILE A 430 -68.62 69.25 -14.89
C ILE A 430 -67.66 69.37 -13.71
N VAL A 431 -67.31 68.23 -13.10
CA VAL A 431 -66.28 68.20 -12.05
C VAL A 431 -64.90 68.05 -12.73
N PRO A 432 -63.99 69.03 -12.63
CA PRO A 432 -62.63 68.86 -13.15
C PRO A 432 -61.88 67.80 -12.32
N ALA A 433 -61.17 66.90 -13.02
CA ALA A 433 -60.40 65.84 -12.40
C ALA A 433 -59.21 66.41 -11.61
N VAL A 434 -59.16 66.12 -10.30
CA VAL A 434 -57.94 66.32 -9.49
C VAL A 434 -56.96 65.19 -9.85
N PRO A 435 -55.73 65.49 -10.33
CA PRO A 435 -54.74 64.45 -10.55
C PRO A 435 -54.25 63.95 -9.18
N VAL A 436 -54.72 62.79 -8.75
CA VAL A 436 -54.10 62.03 -7.67
C VAL A 436 -52.89 61.31 -8.28
N PRO A 437 -51.65 61.51 -7.79
CA PRO A 437 -50.52 60.73 -8.26
C PRO A 437 -50.74 59.27 -7.87
N ALA A 438 -51.14 58.44 -8.83
CA ALA A 438 -51.15 56.99 -8.66
C ALA A 438 -49.69 56.52 -8.64
N THR A 439 -49.23 56.09 -7.48
CA THR A 439 -47.94 55.43 -7.32
C THR A 439 -48.20 53.94 -7.30
N GLU A 440 -47.74 53.22 -8.31
CA GLU A 440 -47.73 51.76 -8.26
C GLU A 440 -46.46 51.31 -7.54
N SER A 441 -46.64 50.43 -6.55
CA SER A 441 -45.53 49.70 -5.94
C SER A 441 -45.00 48.68 -6.94
N LYS A 442 -43.84 48.94 -7.52
CA LYS A 442 -43.12 47.96 -8.32
C LYS A 442 -42.12 47.24 -7.44
N THR A 443 -42.22 45.92 -7.39
CA THR A 443 -41.21 45.07 -6.78
C THR A 443 -39.99 45.00 -7.69
N GLU A 444 -38.82 45.38 -7.18
CA GLU A 444 -37.53 45.24 -7.86
C GLU A 444 -36.57 44.42 -6.97
N TRP A 445 -35.86 43.47 -7.56
CA TRP A 445 -34.82 42.72 -6.85
C TRP A 445 -33.49 43.48 -6.96
N VAL A 446 -32.98 43.96 -5.82
CA VAL A 446 -31.73 44.71 -5.73
C VAL A 446 -30.64 43.83 -5.11
N LYS A 447 -29.41 43.93 -5.62
CA LYS A 447 -28.23 43.27 -5.04
C LYS A 447 -27.69 44.09 -3.87
N GLU A 448 -27.72 43.54 -2.67
CA GLU A 448 -27.11 44.14 -1.48
C GLU A 448 -25.85 43.36 -1.09
N PRO A 449 -24.68 44.02 -0.95
CA PRO A 449 -23.43 43.34 -0.58
C PRO A 449 -23.51 42.78 0.84
N VAL A 450 -23.05 41.55 1.02
CA VAL A 450 -23.03 40.86 2.32
C VAL A 450 -21.62 40.86 2.88
N LYS A 451 -21.45 41.36 4.11
CA LYS A 451 -20.18 41.23 4.83
C LYS A 451 -19.93 39.74 5.16
N MET A 452 -18.87 39.19 4.60
CA MET A 452 -18.41 37.81 4.82
C MET A 452 -16.91 37.79 5.14
N PRO A 453 -16.38 36.70 5.71
CA PRO A 453 -14.94 36.54 5.87
C PRO A 453 -14.24 36.75 4.53
N ALA A 454 -12.98 37.20 4.50
CA ALA A 454 -12.26 37.30 3.23
C ALA A 454 -11.98 35.90 2.62
N ALA A 455 -12.11 35.77 1.30
CA ALA A 455 -11.96 34.50 0.56
C ALA A 455 -10.63 33.79 0.82
N TRP A 456 -9.57 34.57 0.90
CA TRP A 456 -8.24 34.04 1.21
C TRP A 456 -8.15 33.44 2.63
N ILE A 457 -8.92 33.93 3.61
CA ILE A 457 -8.87 33.43 5.00
C ILE A 457 -9.51 32.03 5.07
N GLU A 458 -10.65 31.84 4.41
CA GLU A 458 -11.30 30.53 4.31
C GLU A 458 -10.40 29.53 3.56
N ARG A 459 -9.82 29.96 2.44
CA ARG A 459 -8.82 29.19 1.70
C ARG A 459 -7.66 28.77 2.62
N ALA A 460 -7.11 29.73 3.36
CA ALA A 460 -5.95 29.51 4.21
C ALA A 460 -6.25 28.55 5.37
N LEU A 461 -7.45 28.63 5.95
CA LEU A 461 -7.91 27.70 6.97
C LEU A 461 -8.06 26.28 6.42
N ARG A 462 -8.52 26.13 5.16
CA ARG A 462 -8.84 24.82 4.55
C ARG A 462 -7.73 24.21 3.71
N ASN A 463 -6.65 24.95 3.43
CA ASN A 463 -5.49 24.43 2.72
C ASN A 463 -4.39 23.97 3.69
N PRO A 464 -3.87 22.74 3.53
CA PRO A 464 -2.78 22.24 4.34
C PRO A 464 -1.48 22.97 4.00
N ALA A 465 -0.51 22.88 4.89
CA ALA A 465 0.85 23.33 4.63
C ALA A 465 1.57 22.35 3.69
N ASP A 466 2.35 22.86 2.75
CA ASP A 466 3.13 22.01 1.85
C ASP A 466 4.45 21.55 2.51
N HIS A 467 4.79 20.27 2.36
CA HIS A 467 6.11 19.71 2.65
C HIS A 467 6.60 18.81 1.52
N LYS A 468 7.86 18.38 1.60
CA LYS A 468 8.40 17.37 0.70
C LYS A 468 7.81 15.99 1.07
N ARG A 469 7.14 15.34 0.12
CA ARG A 469 6.45 14.05 0.32
C ARG A 469 7.26 12.82 -0.10
N THR A 470 8.44 13.03 -0.67
CA THR A 470 9.29 11.97 -1.22
C THR A 470 10.34 11.54 -0.22
N VAL A 471 10.40 10.22 0.07
CA VAL A 471 11.44 9.63 0.90
C VAL A 471 12.58 9.15 0.02
N ASP A 472 13.61 9.99 -0.06
CA ASP A 472 14.84 9.69 -0.80
C ASP A 472 15.85 8.91 0.04
N VAL A 473 16.60 8.05 -0.63
CA VAL A 473 17.64 7.21 -0.06
C VAL A 473 19.01 7.52 -0.67
N TYR A 474 20.07 7.21 0.07
CA TYR A 474 21.44 7.21 -0.41
C TYR A 474 22.06 5.81 -0.24
N LYS A 475 23.10 5.52 -1.03
CA LYS A 475 23.77 4.22 -1.04
C LYS A 475 24.98 4.20 -0.11
N ILE A 476 25.21 3.05 0.51
CA ILE A 476 26.37 2.78 1.37
C ILE A 476 26.99 1.45 0.91
N GLN A 477 28.32 1.36 0.95
CA GLN A 477 29.06 0.13 0.68
C GLN A 477 29.83 -0.28 1.92
N GLN A 478 29.74 -1.55 2.28
CA GLN A 478 30.57 -2.18 3.31
C GLN A 478 31.49 -3.19 2.66
N GLN A 479 32.80 -3.00 2.84
CA GLN A 479 33.81 -3.87 2.26
C GLN A 479 34.43 -4.76 3.35
N THR A 480 34.35 -6.07 3.16
CA THR A 480 35.01 -7.08 4.00
C THR A 480 36.12 -7.74 3.19
N VAL A 481 37.36 -7.66 3.67
CA VAL A 481 38.52 -8.27 3.00
C VAL A 481 39.04 -9.41 3.86
N SER A 482 39.05 -10.63 3.31
CA SER A 482 39.64 -11.81 3.95
C SER A 482 40.83 -12.29 3.13
N THR A 483 41.92 -12.67 3.83
CA THR A 483 43.13 -13.20 3.22
C THR A 483 43.35 -14.63 3.68
N ALA A 484 43.50 -15.55 2.74
CA ALA A 484 43.88 -16.94 2.99
C ALA A 484 45.22 -17.24 2.31
N LEU A 485 46.09 -17.96 3.01
CA LEU A 485 47.36 -18.46 2.47
C LEU A 485 47.23 -19.95 2.18
N GLY A 486 47.59 -20.36 0.96
CA GLY A 486 47.72 -21.77 0.58
C GLY A 486 48.97 -22.41 1.21
N PRO A 487 49.23 -23.70 0.96
CA PRO A 487 50.45 -24.35 1.45
C PRO A 487 51.71 -23.77 0.78
N LYS A 488 52.83 -23.77 1.51
CA LYS A 488 54.14 -23.45 0.94
C LYS A 488 54.64 -24.62 0.09
N VAL A 489 55.09 -24.33 -1.13
CA VAL A 489 55.72 -25.29 -2.04
C VAL A 489 57.20 -24.94 -2.16
N TYR A 490 58.07 -25.79 -1.61
CA TYR A 490 59.51 -25.56 -1.58
C TYR A 490 60.19 -25.98 -2.89
N ALA A 491 61.25 -25.27 -3.28
CA ALA A 491 62.13 -25.71 -4.36
C ALA A 491 62.85 -27.02 -3.96
N PRO A 492 63.02 -27.99 -4.88
CA PRO A 492 63.68 -29.26 -4.59
C PRO A 492 65.16 -29.08 -4.17
N LYS A 493 65.65 -29.87 -3.23
CA LYS A 493 67.06 -29.93 -2.82
C LYS A 493 67.55 -31.37 -3.01
N PRO A 494 68.82 -31.57 -3.34
CA PRO A 494 69.34 -32.92 -3.49
C PRO A 494 69.36 -33.66 -2.14
N PRO A 495 69.22 -34.98 -2.15
CA PRO A 495 69.35 -35.80 -0.95
C PRO A 495 70.79 -35.78 -0.43
N VAL A 496 70.98 -36.22 0.82
CA VAL A 496 72.27 -36.38 1.48
C VAL A 496 72.56 -37.87 1.59
N ALA A 497 73.62 -38.32 0.90
CA ALA A 497 74.16 -39.67 1.02
C ALA A 497 75.37 -39.67 1.97
N LEU A 498 75.44 -40.62 2.89
CA LEU A 498 76.51 -40.76 3.88
C LEU A 498 77.16 -42.15 3.79
N ASP A 499 78.48 -42.19 3.95
CA ASP A 499 79.22 -43.45 3.82
C ASP A 499 78.77 -44.50 4.84
N ASP A 500 78.71 -45.76 4.40
CA ASP A 500 78.35 -46.92 5.20
C ASP A 500 79.55 -47.80 5.51
N ASN A 501 79.41 -48.62 6.55
CA ASN A 501 80.38 -49.65 6.90
C ASN A 501 79.74 -51.04 6.96
N GLY A 502 80.49 -52.05 6.55
CA GLY A 502 80.18 -53.46 6.74
C GLY A 502 81.42 -54.27 7.13
N VAL A 503 81.23 -55.54 7.45
CA VAL A 503 82.34 -56.42 7.86
C VAL A 503 82.31 -57.68 7.00
N LEU A 504 83.48 -58.06 6.48
CA LEU A 504 83.70 -59.22 5.65
C LEU A 504 84.32 -60.35 6.50
N ASN A 505 83.45 -61.20 7.04
CA ASN A 505 83.84 -62.27 7.97
C ASN A 505 83.99 -63.65 7.30
N SER A 506 83.50 -63.82 6.08
CA SER A 506 83.53 -65.10 5.34
C SER A 506 83.27 -64.89 3.84
N CYS A 507 83.14 -65.98 3.08
CA CYS A 507 82.72 -65.96 1.68
C CYS A 507 81.21 -65.78 1.46
N ALA A 508 80.43 -65.56 2.54
CA ALA A 508 78.99 -65.32 2.41
C ALA A 508 78.71 -63.88 1.88
N PRO A 509 77.61 -63.68 1.13
CA PRO A 509 77.16 -62.33 0.77
C PRO A 509 76.90 -61.47 2.01
N VAL A 510 77.27 -60.19 1.93
CA VAL A 510 77.04 -59.17 2.95
C VAL A 510 75.94 -58.23 2.48
N ILE A 511 74.88 -58.07 3.26
CA ILE A 511 73.79 -57.12 2.97
C ILE A 511 74.05 -55.84 3.77
N VAL A 512 74.09 -54.71 3.08
CA VAL A 512 74.30 -53.38 3.69
C VAL A 512 73.05 -52.53 3.47
N ALA A 513 72.51 -51.99 4.56
CA ALA A 513 71.34 -51.11 4.53
C ALA A 513 71.73 -49.66 4.24
N VAL A 514 72.12 -49.40 3.00
CA VAL A 514 72.76 -48.13 2.58
C VAL A 514 71.87 -46.89 2.71
N LEU A 515 70.55 -47.05 2.84
CA LEU A 515 69.64 -45.92 3.08
C LEU A 515 69.44 -45.60 4.56
N ALA A 516 70.01 -46.37 5.49
CA ALA A 516 69.69 -46.25 6.92
C ALA A 516 70.19 -44.93 7.55
N ASN A 517 71.27 -44.37 7.01
CA ASN A 517 71.89 -43.11 7.43
C ASN A 517 71.69 -41.96 6.41
N ASP A 518 71.10 -42.24 5.26
CA ASP A 518 70.81 -41.27 4.21
C ASP A 518 69.52 -40.49 4.50
N SER A 519 69.41 -39.26 4.00
CA SER A 519 68.21 -38.44 4.22
C SER A 519 67.93 -37.46 3.08
N ASP A 520 66.66 -37.11 2.90
CA ASP A 520 66.25 -36.00 2.04
C ASP A 520 65.85 -34.78 2.89
N PRO A 521 66.39 -33.59 2.63
CA PRO A 521 66.03 -32.38 3.38
C PRO A 521 64.55 -31.98 3.30
N GLN A 522 63.78 -32.48 2.32
CA GLN A 522 62.33 -32.29 2.21
C GLN A 522 61.51 -33.55 2.56
N GLY A 523 62.16 -34.58 3.12
CA GLY A 523 61.49 -35.82 3.52
C GLY A 523 60.97 -36.65 2.35
N GLN A 524 61.49 -36.44 1.14
CA GLN A 524 61.16 -37.26 -0.01
C GLN A 524 61.72 -38.68 0.13
N THR A 525 61.02 -39.64 -0.46
CA THR A 525 61.46 -41.04 -0.47
C THR A 525 62.73 -41.20 -1.28
N LEU A 526 63.72 -41.90 -0.70
CA LEU A 526 64.99 -42.21 -1.34
C LEU A 526 64.98 -43.57 -2.02
N THR A 527 65.64 -43.67 -3.17
CA THR A 527 65.82 -44.92 -3.91
C THR A 527 67.27 -45.08 -4.33
N VAL A 528 67.85 -46.27 -4.15
CA VAL A 528 69.18 -46.59 -4.68
C VAL A 528 69.06 -46.86 -6.18
N THR A 529 69.72 -46.06 -7.01
CA THR A 529 69.59 -46.13 -8.47
C THR A 529 70.75 -46.82 -9.17
N SER A 530 71.93 -46.80 -8.56
CA SER A 530 73.12 -47.47 -9.11
C SER A 530 74.12 -47.81 -8.00
N VAL A 531 74.92 -48.83 -8.25
CA VAL A 531 76.06 -49.24 -7.42
C VAL A 531 77.29 -49.35 -8.30
N GLY A 532 78.43 -48.93 -7.77
CA GLY A 532 79.74 -49.03 -8.39
C GLY A 532 80.32 -50.44 -8.30
N ASN A 533 81.44 -50.64 -8.98
CA ASN A 533 82.19 -51.89 -8.91
C ASN A 533 83.02 -51.94 -7.62
N ALA A 534 83.12 -53.12 -7.01
CA ALA A 534 84.04 -53.38 -5.92
C ALA A 534 85.28 -54.13 -6.46
N GLY A 535 86.40 -54.10 -5.72
CA GLY A 535 87.66 -54.70 -6.16
C GLY A 535 87.69 -56.22 -6.02
N TYR A 536 87.02 -56.76 -5.00
CA TYR A 536 87.08 -58.16 -4.60
C TYR A 536 85.71 -58.85 -4.58
N GLY A 537 84.64 -58.15 -4.98
CA GLY A 537 83.30 -58.69 -5.07
C GLY A 537 82.40 -57.92 -6.04
N LYS A 538 81.10 -58.24 -6.01
CA LYS A 538 80.06 -57.61 -6.81
C LYS A 538 78.95 -57.06 -5.92
N ALA A 539 78.66 -55.77 -6.05
CA ALA A 539 77.50 -55.14 -5.43
C ALA A 539 76.25 -55.26 -6.33
N THR A 540 75.09 -55.56 -5.75
CA THR A 540 73.80 -55.62 -6.43
C THR A 540 72.72 -54.97 -5.56
N ILE A 541 71.90 -54.11 -6.17
CA ILE A 541 70.79 -53.43 -5.48
C ILE A 541 69.66 -54.44 -5.23
N ASN A 542 69.13 -54.44 -4.01
CA ASN A 542 67.96 -55.25 -3.65
C ASN A 542 66.68 -54.41 -3.61
N ALA A 543 65.54 -55.10 -3.58
CA ALA A 543 64.29 -54.47 -3.17
C ALA A 543 64.39 -54.00 -1.70
N GLY A 544 63.85 -52.82 -1.39
CA GLY A 544 63.86 -52.25 -0.04
C GLY A 544 65.07 -51.37 0.29
N GLY A 545 65.88 -50.98 -0.70
CA GLY A 545 66.94 -49.97 -0.50
C GLY A 545 68.22 -50.49 0.15
N THR A 546 68.43 -51.80 0.20
CA THR A 546 69.69 -52.40 0.63
C THR A 546 70.54 -52.79 -0.58
N VAL A 547 71.85 -52.96 -0.37
CA VAL A 547 72.79 -53.45 -1.37
C VAL A 547 73.44 -54.74 -0.88
N THR A 548 73.40 -55.79 -1.68
CA THR A 548 74.11 -57.04 -1.43
C THR A 548 75.49 -56.98 -2.08
N TYR A 549 76.54 -57.13 -1.28
CA TYR A 549 77.90 -57.39 -1.73
C TYR A 549 78.21 -58.89 -1.70
N THR A 550 78.63 -59.46 -2.83
CA THR A 550 79.03 -60.87 -2.92
C THR A 550 80.52 -60.96 -3.27
N PRO A 551 81.36 -61.58 -2.42
CA PRO A 551 82.77 -61.81 -2.74
C PRO A 551 82.93 -62.61 -4.04
N ASN A 552 83.95 -62.31 -4.83
CA ASN A 552 84.23 -63.02 -6.07
C ASN A 552 84.63 -64.48 -5.77
N ALA A 553 84.24 -65.43 -6.63
CA ALA A 553 84.70 -66.81 -6.49
C ALA A 553 86.21 -66.91 -6.82
N ALA A 554 86.97 -67.64 -6.00
CA ALA A 554 88.37 -67.93 -6.29
C ALA A 554 88.51 -69.14 -7.21
N THR A 555 89.59 -69.22 -7.97
CA THR A 555 89.92 -70.37 -8.82
C THR A 555 90.74 -71.40 -8.01
N GLY A 556 90.13 -72.55 -7.66
CA GLY A 556 90.79 -73.64 -6.92
C GLY A 556 90.14 -74.00 -5.58
N ALA A 557 90.88 -74.63 -4.65
CA ALA A 557 90.38 -75.14 -3.36
C ALA A 557 90.15 -74.05 -2.27
N VAL A 558 90.10 -72.77 -2.64
CA VAL A 558 89.75 -71.64 -1.77
C VAL A 558 88.37 -71.14 -2.21
N ALA A 559 87.45 -70.91 -1.28
CA ALA A 559 86.04 -70.67 -1.61
C ALA A 559 85.72 -69.30 -2.24
N CYS A 560 86.55 -68.26 -2.01
CA CYS A 560 86.35 -66.92 -2.58
C CYS A 560 87.64 -66.08 -2.56
N THR A 561 87.69 -65.02 -3.36
CA THR A 561 88.71 -63.97 -3.31
C THR A 561 88.34 -62.98 -2.22
N VAL A 562 88.90 -63.17 -1.02
CA VAL A 562 88.86 -62.14 0.02
C VAL A 562 90.02 -61.15 -0.19
N PRO A 563 89.84 -59.86 0.18
CA PRO A 563 90.94 -58.90 0.24
C PRO A 563 92.11 -59.41 1.09
N PRO A 564 93.35 -58.95 0.85
CA PRO A 564 94.51 -59.29 1.68
C PRO A 564 94.25 -59.03 3.18
N ALA A 565 94.80 -59.87 4.06
CA ALA A 565 94.62 -59.74 5.50
C ALA A 565 94.96 -58.31 5.99
N GLY A 566 93.98 -57.62 6.59
CA GLY A 566 94.12 -56.24 7.05
C GLY A 566 93.72 -55.16 6.03
N GLN A 567 93.40 -55.52 4.78
CA GLN A 567 92.77 -54.64 3.81
C GLN A 567 91.33 -55.07 3.58
N GLY A 568 90.42 -54.10 3.47
CA GLY A 568 89.00 -54.31 3.22
C GLY A 568 88.64 -54.32 1.72
N ASP A 569 87.36 -54.19 1.41
CA ASP A 569 86.87 -53.83 0.06
C ASP A 569 85.90 -52.64 0.15
N SER A 570 85.59 -51.98 -0.96
CA SER A 570 84.64 -50.86 -0.97
C SER A 570 83.98 -50.66 -2.32
N PHE A 571 82.78 -50.09 -2.34
CA PHE A 571 82.07 -49.68 -3.56
C PHE A 571 81.22 -48.44 -3.31
N SER A 572 80.96 -47.65 -4.35
CA SER A 572 80.05 -46.50 -4.26
C SER A 572 78.60 -46.89 -4.55
N TYR A 573 77.65 -46.08 -4.10
CA TYR A 573 76.24 -46.17 -4.46
C TYR A 573 75.65 -44.78 -4.71
N THR A 574 74.60 -44.71 -5.52
CA THR A 574 73.87 -43.47 -5.82
C THR A 574 72.43 -43.58 -5.37
N ILE A 575 71.97 -42.60 -4.61
CA ILE A 575 70.57 -42.44 -4.22
C ILE A 575 69.90 -41.35 -5.06
N LYS A 576 68.58 -41.45 -5.22
CA LYS A 576 67.74 -40.48 -5.90
C LYS A 576 66.45 -40.24 -5.14
N ASP A 577 66.06 -38.98 -5.02
CA ASP A 577 64.76 -38.58 -4.46
C ASP A 577 63.63 -38.66 -5.52
N THR A 578 62.39 -38.40 -5.10
CA THR A 578 61.23 -38.38 -6.01
C THR A 578 61.22 -37.21 -6.99
N ALA A 579 61.91 -36.11 -6.69
CA ALA A 579 62.10 -34.96 -7.58
C ALA A 579 63.18 -35.20 -8.65
N GLY A 580 63.93 -36.30 -8.53
CA GLY A 580 64.91 -36.78 -9.48
C GLY A 580 66.33 -36.26 -9.26
N LEU A 581 66.63 -35.67 -8.10
CA LEU A 581 67.96 -35.24 -7.67
C LEU A 581 68.71 -36.40 -7.01
N SER A 582 70.04 -36.42 -7.12
CA SER A 582 70.87 -37.56 -6.70
C SER A 582 72.07 -37.15 -5.85
N ALA A 583 72.51 -38.07 -4.99
CA ALA A 583 73.75 -38.00 -4.22
C ALA A 583 74.45 -39.37 -4.17
N THR A 584 75.75 -39.38 -3.90
CA THR A 584 76.58 -40.59 -3.90
C THR A 584 77.39 -40.72 -2.63
N ALA A 585 77.50 -41.93 -2.11
CA ALA A 585 78.35 -42.29 -0.97
C ALA A 585 79.03 -43.65 -1.20
N THR A 586 79.85 -44.08 -0.25
CA THR A 586 80.69 -45.28 -0.32
C THR A 586 80.39 -46.24 0.81
N VAL A 587 80.37 -47.54 0.50
CA VAL A 587 80.35 -48.62 1.49
C VAL A 587 81.78 -49.13 1.69
N HIS A 588 82.24 -49.20 2.94
CA HIS A 588 83.54 -49.76 3.34
C HIS A 588 83.37 -51.11 4.07
N LEU A 589 84.08 -52.15 3.65
CA LEU A 589 84.00 -53.51 4.21
C LEU A 589 85.31 -53.89 4.92
N ALA A 590 85.31 -54.07 6.26
CA ALA A 590 86.52 -54.40 7.05
C ALA A 590 86.67 -55.92 7.37
N PRO A 591 87.89 -56.48 7.58
CA PRO A 591 88.10 -57.89 7.95
C PRO A 591 87.90 -58.18 9.46
N GLY A 592 87.24 -59.29 9.85
CA GLY A 592 86.93 -59.65 11.25
C GLY A 592 87.63 -60.93 11.82
N PRO A 593 87.71 -61.11 13.18
CA PRO A 593 88.28 -62.29 13.87
C PRO A 593 87.24 -63.36 14.30
N VAL A 594 87.61 -64.65 14.44
CA VAL A 594 86.69 -65.76 14.78
C VAL A 594 87.05 -66.47 16.10
N THR A 595 86.11 -66.51 17.06
CA THR A 595 86.02 -67.44 18.22
C THR A 595 84.62 -68.09 18.21
N ILE A 596 84.32 -69.11 19.05
CA ILE A 596 82.98 -69.76 19.15
C ILE A 596 82.56 -69.79 20.63
N THR A 597 81.44 -69.17 20.97
CA THR A 597 80.90 -68.81 22.28
C THR A 597 79.38 -68.99 22.20
N PRO A 598 78.71 -69.62 23.19
CA PRO A 598 77.27 -69.87 23.12
C PRO A 598 76.42 -68.59 23.02
N PRO A 599 75.21 -68.68 22.45
CA PRO A 599 74.31 -67.54 22.36
C PRO A 599 73.75 -67.13 23.73
N VAL A 600 73.24 -65.91 23.82
CA VAL A 600 72.59 -65.33 24.99
C VAL A 600 71.14 -65.04 24.61
N ALA A 601 70.20 -65.70 25.31
CA ALA A 601 68.78 -65.43 25.20
C ALA A 601 68.33 -64.46 26.31
N ALA A 602 67.51 -63.46 26.00
CA ALA A 602 67.01 -62.46 26.93
C ALA A 602 65.48 -62.53 27.05
N ASP A 603 64.95 -62.24 28.25
CA ASP A 603 63.50 -62.30 28.48
C ASP A 603 62.74 -61.27 27.62
N ASP A 604 61.59 -61.71 27.08
CA ASP A 604 60.72 -60.91 26.22
C ASP A 604 59.42 -60.51 26.93
N SER A 605 58.80 -59.47 26.39
CA SER A 605 57.42 -59.12 26.75
C SER A 605 56.59 -58.74 25.55
N ALA A 606 55.30 -59.05 25.58
CA ALA A 606 54.34 -58.65 24.57
C ALA A 606 53.01 -58.25 25.20
N THR A 607 52.23 -57.46 24.48
CA THR A 607 50.84 -57.15 24.84
C THR A 607 49.95 -57.40 23.64
N THR A 608 48.77 -57.97 23.87
CA THR A 608 47.77 -58.19 22.83
C THR A 608 46.37 -57.97 23.39
N PRO A 609 45.40 -57.47 22.60
CA PRO A 609 44.00 -57.52 23.01
C PRO A 609 43.52 -58.96 23.20
N GLN A 610 42.51 -59.18 24.06
CA GLN A 610 41.83 -60.47 24.16
C GLN A 610 41.37 -60.93 22.76
N ASN A 611 41.42 -62.23 22.51
CA ASN A 611 41.02 -62.86 21.24
C ASN A 611 41.86 -62.45 20.01
N VAL A 612 42.97 -61.73 20.20
CA VAL A 612 43.88 -61.33 19.11
C VAL A 612 45.22 -62.05 19.29
N ALA A 613 45.64 -62.80 18.27
CA ALA A 613 46.96 -63.41 18.24
C ALA A 613 48.05 -62.35 18.01
N VAL A 614 49.22 -62.56 18.62
CA VAL A 614 50.40 -61.70 18.44
C VAL A 614 51.60 -62.55 18.04
N ASN A 615 52.33 -62.09 17.03
CA ASN A 615 53.62 -62.66 16.67
C ASN A 615 54.72 -61.90 17.41
N ILE A 616 55.49 -62.61 18.23
CA ILE A 616 56.52 -62.06 19.09
C ILE A 616 57.87 -62.40 18.45
N ASN A 617 58.63 -61.37 18.07
CA ASN A 617 59.99 -61.55 17.60
C ASN A 617 60.96 -61.71 18.77
N VAL A 618 61.00 -62.92 19.32
CA VAL A 618 61.83 -63.26 20.48
C VAL A 618 63.33 -63.22 20.20
N LEU A 619 63.75 -63.27 18.93
CA LEU A 619 65.16 -63.16 18.58
C LEU A 619 65.68 -61.71 18.56
N ALA A 620 64.81 -60.72 18.75
CA ALA A 620 65.16 -59.30 18.57
C ALA A 620 66.15 -58.78 19.63
N ASN A 621 66.10 -59.33 20.85
CA ASN A 621 66.95 -59.01 21.99
C ASN A 621 67.99 -60.10 22.30
N ASP A 622 67.95 -61.21 21.56
CA ASP A 622 68.91 -62.30 21.66
C ASP A 622 70.16 -62.00 20.84
N SER A 623 71.29 -62.56 21.28
CA SER A 623 72.55 -62.34 20.58
C SER A 623 73.43 -63.57 20.61
N ASP A 624 74.12 -63.83 19.51
CA ASP A 624 75.24 -64.77 19.47
C ASP A 624 76.56 -63.99 19.47
N PRO A 625 77.47 -64.22 20.43
CA PRO A 625 78.73 -63.50 20.48
C PRO A 625 79.63 -63.69 19.25
N ASN A 626 79.35 -64.65 18.38
CA ASN A 626 80.05 -64.90 17.12
C ASN A 626 79.20 -64.57 15.89
N SER A 627 78.04 -63.96 16.10
CA SER A 627 77.10 -63.57 15.05
C SER A 627 76.61 -64.75 14.21
N TYR A 628 76.59 -65.97 14.77
CA TYR A 628 75.90 -67.07 14.13
C TYR A 628 74.39 -66.79 14.07
N PRO A 629 73.71 -67.13 12.96
CA PRO A 629 72.26 -66.98 12.87
C PRO A 629 71.57 -67.78 13.97
N LEU A 630 70.75 -67.08 14.76
CA LEU A 630 69.93 -67.69 15.79
C LEU A 630 68.64 -68.24 15.19
N SER A 631 68.21 -69.39 15.68
CA SER A 631 66.92 -70.00 15.37
C SER A 631 66.20 -70.39 16.66
N VAL A 632 64.88 -70.26 16.70
CA VAL A 632 64.09 -70.73 17.83
C VAL A 632 63.95 -72.25 17.71
N ALA A 633 64.52 -72.97 18.68
CA ALA A 633 64.58 -74.42 18.67
C ALA A 633 63.34 -75.07 19.32
N THR A 634 62.85 -74.51 20.44
CA THR A 634 61.67 -75.04 21.15
C THR A 634 60.88 -73.92 21.83
N VAL A 635 59.58 -74.14 22.03
CA VAL A 635 58.69 -73.28 22.81
C VAL A 635 57.82 -74.16 23.72
N THR A 636 57.58 -73.73 24.95
CA THR A 636 56.67 -74.41 25.89
C THR A 636 55.24 -73.87 25.78
N ALA A 637 54.26 -74.68 26.17
CA ALA A 637 52.87 -74.23 26.19
C ALA A 637 52.63 -73.25 27.36
N PRO A 638 52.01 -72.08 27.11
CA PRO A 638 51.57 -71.17 28.16
C PRO A 638 50.33 -71.70 28.90
N ALA A 639 49.97 -71.07 30.03
CA ALA A 639 48.86 -71.52 30.87
C ALA A 639 47.47 -71.08 30.36
N HIS A 640 47.41 -69.95 29.64
CA HIS A 640 46.16 -69.30 29.23
C HIS A 640 46.13 -68.94 27.75
N GLY A 641 46.76 -69.78 26.91
CA GLY A 641 46.77 -69.63 25.46
C GLY A 641 47.53 -70.78 24.77
N THR A 642 47.92 -70.54 23.52
CA THR A 642 48.81 -71.42 22.75
C THR A 642 50.01 -70.63 22.24
N ALA A 643 51.20 -71.22 22.28
CA ALA A 643 52.40 -70.67 21.66
C ALA A 643 52.96 -71.64 20.62
N SER A 644 53.28 -71.16 19.41
CA SER A 644 53.88 -71.95 18.34
C SER A 644 54.96 -71.17 17.59
N ILE A 645 56.03 -71.86 17.19
CA ILE A 645 57.11 -71.27 16.39
C ILE A 645 56.63 -71.14 14.94
N ASN A 646 56.72 -69.93 14.38
CA ASN A 646 56.42 -69.64 12.98
C ASN A 646 57.61 -69.96 12.08
N ALA A 647 57.37 -70.05 10.76
CA ALA A 647 58.41 -70.31 9.78
C ALA A 647 59.50 -69.23 9.70
N ASP A 648 59.23 -68.03 10.21
CA ASP A 648 60.17 -66.89 10.28
C ASP A 648 60.91 -66.78 11.63
N ASN A 649 60.81 -67.80 12.50
CA ASN A 649 61.35 -67.84 13.87
C ASN A 649 60.70 -66.87 14.87
N THR A 650 59.59 -66.20 14.53
CA THR A 650 58.75 -65.55 15.54
C THR A 650 57.93 -66.60 16.30
N ILE A 651 57.43 -66.26 17.49
CA ILE A 651 56.48 -67.09 18.23
C ILE A 651 55.09 -66.46 18.12
N ALA A 652 54.15 -67.19 17.52
CA ALA A 652 52.73 -66.85 17.55
C ALA A 652 52.16 -67.23 18.92
N TYR A 653 51.74 -66.23 19.70
CA TYR A 653 50.94 -66.43 20.90
C TYR A 653 49.47 -66.08 20.60
N THR A 654 48.59 -67.03 20.86
CA THR A 654 47.13 -66.83 20.78
C THR A 654 46.56 -67.02 22.18
N PRO A 655 46.01 -65.97 22.82
CA PRO A 655 45.35 -66.13 24.11
C PRO A 655 44.13 -67.05 24.00
N ALA A 656 43.77 -67.72 25.09
CA ALA A 656 42.52 -68.46 25.17
C ALA A 656 41.33 -67.51 24.97
N LEU A 657 40.25 -68.02 24.38
CA LEU A 657 39.05 -67.24 24.13
C LEU A 657 38.58 -66.58 25.43
N ASP A 658 38.36 -65.27 25.37
CA ASP A 658 37.90 -64.39 26.46
C ASP A 658 38.82 -64.29 27.68
N TYR A 659 40.07 -64.75 27.56
CA TYR A 659 41.08 -64.53 28.58
C TYR A 659 41.58 -63.08 28.56
N SER A 660 41.68 -62.48 29.75
CA SER A 660 42.41 -61.23 29.99
C SER A 660 43.25 -61.38 31.25
N GLY A 661 44.45 -60.82 31.26
CA GLY A 661 45.44 -61.03 32.32
C GLY A 661 46.84 -61.35 31.80
N ALA A 662 47.75 -61.68 32.71
CA ALA A 662 49.13 -62.03 32.37
C ALA A 662 49.27 -63.52 32.05
N ASP A 663 50.08 -63.86 31.05
CA ASP A 663 50.42 -65.24 30.69
C ASP A 663 51.92 -65.35 30.41
N THR A 664 52.46 -66.57 30.42
CA THR A 664 53.89 -66.77 30.19
C THR A 664 54.24 -68.13 29.62
N PHE A 665 55.30 -68.16 28.82
CA PHE A 665 55.94 -69.37 28.30
C PHE A 665 57.45 -69.17 28.19
N THR A 666 58.19 -70.24 27.92
CA THR A 666 59.65 -70.20 27.70
C THR A 666 59.99 -70.67 26.30
N TYR A 667 61.09 -70.17 25.75
CA TYR A 667 61.63 -70.62 24.46
C TYR A 667 63.13 -70.85 24.56
N SER A 668 63.67 -71.69 23.66
CA SER A 668 65.11 -71.92 23.53
C SER A 668 65.59 -71.55 22.14
N ILE A 669 66.78 -70.98 22.04
CA ILE A 669 67.46 -70.65 20.79
C ILE A 669 68.67 -71.55 20.54
N SER A 670 69.04 -71.69 19.27
CA SER A 670 70.22 -72.43 18.80
C SER A 670 71.00 -71.60 17.78
N ASP A 671 72.32 -71.61 17.91
CA ASP A 671 73.27 -71.00 16.95
C ASP A 671 73.56 -71.88 15.73
N GLY A 672 72.99 -73.11 15.68
CA GLY A 672 73.26 -74.10 14.63
C GLY A 672 74.67 -74.70 14.63
N HIS A 673 75.52 -74.29 15.59
CA HIS A 673 76.94 -74.65 15.74
C HIS A 673 77.24 -75.29 17.11
N GLY A 674 76.21 -75.57 17.91
CA GLY A 674 76.27 -76.38 19.12
C GLY A 674 75.99 -75.61 20.42
N GLY A 675 75.81 -74.29 20.36
CA GLY A 675 75.41 -73.44 21.47
C GLY A 675 73.88 -73.25 21.52
N THR A 676 73.32 -73.31 22.74
CA THR A 676 71.90 -73.05 22.99
C THR A 676 71.70 -72.16 24.23
N ALA A 677 70.61 -71.41 24.25
CA ALA A 677 70.19 -70.59 25.39
C ALA A 677 68.66 -70.61 25.54
N THR A 678 68.14 -70.19 26.70
CA THR A 678 66.70 -70.23 27.02
C THR A 678 66.29 -68.94 27.73
N ALA A 679 65.12 -68.41 27.39
CA ALA A 679 64.53 -67.23 28.02
C ALA A 679 63.00 -67.36 28.17
N LYS A 680 62.41 -66.41 28.90
CA LYS A 680 60.97 -66.36 29.21
C LYS A 680 60.28 -65.24 28.44
N VAL A 681 59.07 -65.50 27.97
CA VAL A 681 58.17 -64.47 27.42
C VAL A 681 57.04 -64.19 28.41
N SER A 682 56.81 -62.92 28.71
CA SER A 682 55.66 -62.46 29.52
C SER A 682 54.65 -61.73 28.63
N VAL A 683 53.43 -62.24 28.50
CA VAL A 683 52.38 -61.64 27.68
C VAL A 683 51.30 -61.01 28.57
N THR A 684 50.91 -59.76 28.29
CA THR A 684 49.75 -59.11 28.92
C THR A 684 48.59 -59.06 27.93
N VAL A 685 47.46 -59.67 28.29
CA VAL A 685 46.24 -59.68 27.46
C VAL A 685 45.27 -58.62 27.96
N THR A 686 45.03 -57.57 27.16
CA THR A 686 44.19 -56.43 27.54
C THR A 686 42.73 -56.64 27.10
N PRO A 687 41.74 -56.29 27.95
CA PRO A 687 40.33 -56.35 27.55
C PRO A 687 40.02 -55.32 26.46
N THR A 688 39.12 -55.66 25.54
CA THR A 688 38.62 -54.74 24.50
C THR A 688 37.21 -54.30 24.85
N VAL A 689 37.03 -53.08 25.35
CA VAL A 689 35.71 -52.43 25.47
C VAL A 689 35.80 -51.07 24.81
N VAL A 690 34.96 -50.82 23.80
CA VAL A 690 34.68 -49.46 23.31
C VAL A 690 33.57 -48.91 24.19
N VAL A 691 33.77 -47.72 24.76
CA VAL A 691 32.74 -47.04 25.56
C VAL A 691 31.75 -46.40 24.60
N ASN A 692 30.46 -46.78 24.68
CA ASN A 692 29.37 -46.15 23.94
C ASN A 692 28.90 -44.88 24.66
N HIS A 693 28.81 -43.75 23.96
CA HIS A 693 28.26 -42.50 24.46
C HIS A 693 26.75 -42.45 24.19
N PRO A 694 25.91 -42.07 25.17
CA PRO A 694 24.49 -41.89 24.92
C PRO A 694 24.22 -40.69 24.00
N PRO A 695 23.11 -40.71 23.25
CA PRO A 695 22.71 -39.60 22.39
C PRO A 695 22.30 -38.36 23.21
N VAL A 696 22.20 -37.21 22.54
CA VAL A 696 21.68 -35.95 23.09
C VAL A 696 20.38 -35.61 22.36
N ALA A 697 19.27 -35.59 23.12
CA ALA A 697 17.95 -35.22 22.63
C ALA A 697 17.61 -33.76 22.98
N ASN A 698 17.02 -33.01 22.06
CA ASN A 698 16.67 -31.59 22.24
C ASN A 698 15.15 -31.36 22.12
N ASP A 699 14.60 -30.43 22.92
CA ASP A 699 13.16 -30.16 22.93
C ASP A 699 12.62 -29.66 21.58
N ASP A 700 11.40 -30.09 21.25
CA ASP A 700 10.69 -29.74 20.02
C ASP A 700 9.44 -28.90 20.28
N SER A 701 8.98 -28.21 19.24
CA SER A 701 7.68 -27.56 19.24
C SER A 701 6.95 -27.71 17.92
N ALA A 702 5.62 -27.79 17.98
CA ALA A 702 4.75 -27.83 16.82
C ALA A 702 3.42 -27.11 17.10
N SER A 703 2.62 -26.92 16.06
CA SER A 703 1.24 -26.42 16.20
C SER A 703 0.29 -27.16 15.28
N THR A 704 -0.96 -27.30 15.71
CA THR A 704 -2.03 -27.87 14.88
C THR A 704 -3.37 -27.15 15.11
N ARG A 705 -4.33 -27.34 14.21
CA ARG A 705 -5.68 -26.74 14.27
C ARG A 705 -6.71 -27.79 14.62
N GLY A 706 -7.54 -27.52 15.63
CA GLY A 706 -8.56 -28.44 16.10
C GLY A 706 -8.00 -29.86 16.28
N THR A 707 -8.63 -30.84 15.64
CA THR A 707 -8.24 -32.26 15.68
C THR A 707 -7.37 -32.70 14.50
N ALA A 708 -6.83 -31.76 13.72
CA ALA A 708 -5.96 -32.08 12.60
C ALA A 708 -4.67 -32.74 13.12
N PRO A 709 -4.24 -33.86 12.52
CA PRO A 709 -3.00 -34.51 12.91
C PRO A 709 -1.77 -33.78 12.36
N VAL A 710 -0.70 -33.71 13.15
CA VAL A 710 0.60 -33.12 12.76
C VAL A 710 1.72 -34.14 12.94
N ASN A 711 2.60 -34.26 11.96
CA ASN A 711 3.81 -35.09 12.05
C ASN A 711 5.01 -34.19 12.43
N ILE A 712 5.75 -34.60 13.46
CA ILE A 712 6.83 -33.81 14.08
C ILE A 712 8.14 -34.58 13.91
N SER A 713 9.12 -33.98 13.23
CA SER A 713 10.43 -34.59 12.97
C SER A 713 11.38 -34.42 14.17
N VAL A 714 11.07 -35.12 15.26
CA VAL A 714 11.74 -35.00 16.56
C VAL A 714 13.23 -35.37 16.59
N LEU A 715 13.74 -36.05 15.55
CA LEU A 715 15.17 -36.39 15.47
C LEU A 715 16.03 -35.33 14.77
N SER A 716 15.42 -34.28 14.21
CA SER A 716 16.11 -33.33 13.34
C SER A 716 17.16 -32.45 14.04
N ASN A 717 17.02 -32.31 15.35
CA ASN A 717 17.86 -31.53 16.26
C ASN A 717 18.65 -32.43 17.24
N ASP A 718 18.56 -33.76 17.12
CA ASP A 718 19.23 -34.72 18.01
C ASP A 718 20.60 -35.13 17.47
N THR A 719 21.53 -35.49 18.36
CA THR A 719 22.92 -35.82 17.97
C THR A 719 23.47 -37.01 18.75
N ASP A 720 24.46 -37.70 18.18
CA ASP A 720 25.21 -38.79 18.81
C ASP A 720 26.72 -38.55 18.63
N GLN A 721 27.48 -38.66 19.71
CA GLN A 721 28.92 -38.36 19.67
C GLN A 721 29.72 -39.43 18.90
N ASP A 722 29.25 -40.67 18.90
CA ASP A 722 29.90 -41.78 18.21
C ASP A 722 29.44 -41.89 16.73
N GLY A 723 28.49 -41.04 16.31
CA GLY A 723 27.95 -41.02 14.96
C GLY A 723 26.94 -42.13 14.69
N ASN A 724 26.36 -42.73 15.74
CA ASN A 724 25.36 -43.77 15.62
C ASN A 724 24.04 -43.23 15.02
N THR A 725 23.36 -44.05 14.23
CA THR A 725 22.04 -43.72 13.68
C THR A 725 20.99 -43.69 14.79
N LEU A 726 20.28 -42.57 14.92
CA LEU A 726 19.26 -42.37 15.94
C LEU A 726 17.88 -42.86 15.51
N SER A 727 17.11 -43.38 16.48
CA SER A 727 15.72 -43.80 16.29
C SER A 727 14.84 -43.43 17.49
N VAL A 728 13.58 -43.08 17.25
CA VAL A 728 12.61 -42.84 18.33
C VAL A 728 12.19 -44.18 18.93
N ALA A 729 12.57 -44.42 20.18
CA ALA A 729 12.30 -45.66 20.90
C ALA A 729 10.90 -45.69 21.54
N SER A 730 10.43 -44.56 22.06
CA SER A 730 9.11 -44.49 22.71
C SER A 730 8.58 -43.06 22.73
N VAL A 731 7.26 -42.93 22.88
CA VAL A 731 6.58 -41.66 23.10
C VAL A 731 5.55 -41.81 24.21
N THR A 732 5.46 -40.84 25.10
CA THR A 732 4.45 -40.82 26.17
C THR A 732 3.12 -40.27 25.64
N SER A 733 2.01 -40.68 26.23
CA SER A 733 0.71 -40.08 25.91
C SER A 733 0.63 -38.63 26.42
N PRO A 734 0.27 -37.66 25.57
CA PRO A 734 -0.04 -36.30 26.01
C PRO A 734 -1.38 -36.23 26.77
N ALA A 735 -1.65 -35.12 27.46
CA ALA A 735 -2.82 -35.02 28.35
C ALA A 735 -4.14 -34.79 27.59
N HIS A 736 -4.08 -34.14 26.43
CA HIS A 736 -5.23 -33.69 25.65
C HIS A 736 -5.13 -34.10 24.18
N GLY A 737 -4.50 -35.24 23.92
CA GLY A 737 -4.35 -35.80 22.58
C GLY A 737 -3.78 -37.21 22.59
N SER A 738 -3.30 -37.64 21.43
CA SER A 738 -2.55 -38.88 21.25
C SER A 738 -1.27 -38.60 20.48
N ALA A 739 -0.18 -39.28 20.84
CA ALA A 739 1.08 -39.27 20.12
C ALA A 739 1.46 -40.68 19.71
N LEU A 740 1.85 -40.87 18.45
CA LEU A 740 2.25 -42.16 17.87
C LEU A 740 3.52 -42.00 17.04
N ILE A 741 4.44 -42.96 17.15
CA ILE A 741 5.63 -43.01 16.29
C ILE A 741 5.23 -43.53 14.90
N ASN A 742 5.56 -42.77 13.86
CA ASN A 742 5.37 -43.16 12.47
C ASN A 742 6.50 -44.10 12.00
N ALA A 743 6.27 -44.84 10.92
CA ALA A 743 7.26 -45.74 10.34
C ALA A 743 8.54 -45.03 9.84
N ASP A 744 8.45 -43.73 9.56
CA ASP A 744 9.58 -42.90 9.14
C ASP A 744 10.37 -42.28 10.31
N GLY A 745 9.99 -42.57 11.56
CA GLY A 745 10.64 -42.05 12.76
C GLY A 745 10.15 -40.67 13.22
N SER A 746 9.21 -40.04 12.51
CA SER A 746 8.51 -38.85 13.02
C SER A 746 7.45 -39.23 14.07
N VAL A 747 7.03 -38.27 14.89
CA VAL A 747 5.92 -38.46 15.84
C VAL A 747 4.66 -37.77 15.33
N ARG A 748 3.58 -38.52 15.13
CA ARG A 748 2.25 -38.00 14.81
C ARG A 748 1.52 -37.63 16.10
N TYR A 749 1.17 -36.36 16.23
CA TYR A 749 0.29 -35.86 17.28
C TYR A 749 -1.10 -35.56 16.73
N GLN A 750 -2.14 -35.91 17.50
CA GLN A 750 -3.53 -35.55 17.22
C GLN A 750 -4.21 -35.10 18.51
N ALA A 751 -4.77 -33.89 18.51
CA ALA A 751 -5.47 -33.36 19.68
C ALA A 751 -6.84 -34.03 19.87
N GLN A 752 -7.32 -34.06 21.12
CA GLN A 752 -8.69 -34.42 21.45
C GLN A 752 -9.66 -33.36 20.92
N ALA A 753 -10.87 -33.80 20.54
CA ALA A 753 -11.93 -32.88 20.14
C ALA A 753 -12.19 -31.80 21.21
N ASN A 754 -12.36 -30.55 20.75
CA ASN A 754 -12.62 -29.36 21.56
C ASN A 754 -11.49 -28.93 22.52
N PHE A 755 -10.29 -29.50 22.42
CA PHE A 755 -9.13 -28.99 23.17
C PHE A 755 -8.44 -27.85 22.40
N PHE A 756 -8.15 -26.75 23.09
CA PHE A 756 -7.38 -25.62 22.59
C PHE A 756 -6.40 -25.16 23.67
N GLY A 757 -5.17 -24.84 23.27
CA GLY A 757 -4.08 -24.51 24.18
C GLY A 757 -2.86 -25.37 23.93
N SER A 758 -1.93 -25.38 24.89
CA SER A 758 -0.69 -26.14 24.78
C SER A 758 -0.86 -27.54 25.39
N ASP A 759 -0.45 -28.55 24.65
CA ASP A 759 -0.29 -29.93 25.12
C ASP A 759 1.17 -30.36 25.00
N THR A 760 1.58 -31.35 25.79
CA THR A 760 2.99 -31.76 25.85
C THR A 760 3.12 -33.27 26.02
N PHE A 761 4.13 -33.84 25.39
CA PHE A 761 4.56 -35.23 25.61
C PHE A 761 6.07 -35.32 25.54
N ASN A 762 6.65 -36.40 26.05
CA ASN A 762 8.07 -36.72 25.92
C ASN A 762 8.27 -37.83 24.89
N TYR A 763 9.41 -37.81 24.21
CA TYR A 763 9.89 -38.94 23.41
C TYR A 763 11.27 -39.38 23.92
N SER A 764 11.61 -40.65 23.70
CA SER A 764 12.94 -41.18 23.96
C SER A 764 13.63 -41.57 22.65
N VAL A 765 14.89 -41.19 22.50
CA VAL A 765 15.76 -41.56 21.38
C VAL A 765 16.72 -42.67 21.81
N SER A 766 17.05 -43.57 20.87
CA SER A 766 18.00 -44.67 21.03
C SER A 766 19.06 -44.64 19.93
N ASP A 767 20.30 -44.93 20.30
CA ASP A 767 21.46 -45.06 19.39
C ASP A 767 21.65 -46.48 18.81
N GLY A 768 20.80 -47.43 19.22
CA GLY A 768 20.91 -48.84 18.83
C GLY A 768 22.06 -49.63 19.49
N HIS A 769 22.86 -48.98 20.34
CA HIS A 769 24.06 -49.52 21.00
C HIS A 769 23.98 -49.45 22.54
N GLY A 770 22.80 -49.14 23.07
CA GLY A 770 22.49 -49.17 24.50
C GLY A 770 22.46 -47.79 25.16
N GLY A 771 22.74 -46.72 24.43
CA GLY A 771 22.52 -45.34 24.86
C GLY A 771 21.11 -44.86 24.54
N SER A 772 20.56 -44.03 25.43
CA SER A 772 19.26 -43.38 25.22
C SER A 772 19.20 -42.00 25.86
N ALA A 773 18.37 -41.13 25.30
CA ALA A 773 18.05 -39.81 25.84
C ALA A 773 16.57 -39.51 25.66
N SER A 774 16.07 -38.44 26.27
CA SER A 774 14.67 -38.02 26.15
C SER A 774 14.55 -36.52 26.10
N ALA A 775 13.57 -36.04 25.33
CA ALA A 775 13.25 -34.62 25.20
C ALA A 775 11.74 -34.41 25.16
N LYS A 776 11.33 -33.15 25.35
CA LYS A 776 9.93 -32.75 25.42
C LYS A 776 9.48 -32.14 24.11
N VAL A 777 8.29 -32.54 23.66
CA VAL A 777 7.57 -31.90 22.56
C VAL A 777 6.44 -31.05 23.13
N THR A 778 6.36 -29.79 22.70
CA THR A 778 5.25 -28.88 23.04
C THR A 778 4.41 -28.60 21.79
N VAL A 779 3.12 -28.98 21.80
CA VAL A 779 2.20 -28.75 20.69
C VAL A 779 1.18 -27.69 21.07
N THR A 780 1.05 -26.64 20.25
CA THR A 780 0.01 -25.63 20.41
C THR A 780 -1.20 -25.95 19.52
N VAL A 781 -2.36 -26.17 20.14
CA VAL A 781 -3.62 -26.45 19.46
C VAL A 781 -4.47 -25.19 19.42
N ILE A 782 -4.77 -24.70 18.22
CA ILE A 782 -5.63 -23.52 18.02
C ILE A 782 -7.02 -23.92 17.50
N PRO A 783 -8.08 -23.14 17.78
CA PRO A 783 -9.41 -23.41 17.25
C PRO A 783 -9.46 -23.45 15.74
N ASP A 784 -10.20 -24.41 15.20
CA ASP A 784 -10.58 -24.46 13.79
C ASP A 784 -12.00 -23.88 13.67
N LEU A 785 -12.12 -22.70 13.07
CA LEU A 785 -13.38 -21.96 12.98
C LEU A 785 -13.97 -22.17 11.59
N PRO A 786 -15.30 -22.26 11.45
CA PRO A 786 -15.90 -22.40 10.14
C PRO A 786 -15.61 -21.17 9.26
N PRO A 787 -15.55 -21.36 7.94
CA PRO A 787 -15.49 -20.23 7.03
C PRO A 787 -16.76 -19.37 7.13
N LEU A 788 -16.72 -18.17 6.58
CA LEU A 788 -17.86 -17.26 6.46
C LEU A 788 -18.25 -17.19 4.99
N ALA A 789 -19.54 -17.39 4.69
CA ALA A 789 -20.11 -17.16 3.37
C ALA A 789 -21.14 -16.02 3.47
N GLY A 790 -21.07 -15.05 2.56
CA GLY A 790 -21.92 -13.87 2.56
C GLY A 790 -23.05 -13.95 1.53
N ASP A 791 -24.27 -13.58 1.94
CA ASP A 791 -25.37 -13.39 1.00
C ASP A 791 -25.08 -12.20 0.08
N PHE A 792 -25.40 -12.34 -1.21
CA PHE A 792 -25.28 -11.22 -2.15
C PHE A 792 -26.28 -11.33 -3.31
N SER A 793 -26.38 -10.26 -4.09
CA SER A 793 -27.22 -10.21 -5.28
C SER A 793 -26.43 -9.92 -6.54
N THR A 794 -26.80 -10.54 -7.65
CA THR A 794 -26.21 -10.29 -8.97
C THR A 794 -27.28 -10.16 -10.04
N ARG A 795 -26.93 -9.60 -11.20
CA ARG A 795 -27.83 -9.40 -12.34
C ARG A 795 -27.33 -10.21 -13.52
N VAL A 796 -28.23 -10.95 -14.16
CA VAL A 796 -27.95 -11.73 -15.37
C VAL A 796 -28.95 -11.38 -16.46
N LEU A 797 -28.57 -11.62 -17.71
CA LEU A 797 -29.46 -11.42 -18.84
C LEU A 797 -30.34 -12.67 -19.06
N LYS A 798 -31.59 -12.46 -19.45
CA LYS A 798 -32.53 -13.53 -19.81
C LYS A 798 -31.92 -14.42 -20.89
N GLY A 799 -31.86 -15.72 -20.63
CA GLY A 799 -31.31 -16.74 -21.52
C GLY A 799 -29.78 -16.82 -21.54
N SER A 800 -29.08 -16.06 -20.69
CA SER A 800 -27.62 -16.12 -20.59
C SER A 800 -27.14 -17.27 -19.70
N VAL A 801 -25.90 -17.70 -19.97
CA VAL A 801 -25.09 -18.52 -19.07
C VAL A 801 -24.06 -17.58 -18.45
N THR A 802 -24.03 -17.48 -17.12
CA THR A 802 -23.14 -16.59 -16.38
C THR A 802 -22.37 -17.36 -15.33
N ASP A 803 -21.05 -17.22 -15.30
CA ASP A 803 -20.21 -17.74 -14.24
C ASP A 803 -20.09 -16.68 -13.13
N ILE A 804 -20.61 -16.99 -11.94
CA ILE A 804 -20.71 -16.11 -10.78
C ILE A 804 -19.59 -16.47 -9.80
N ASP A 805 -18.73 -15.51 -9.48
CA ASP A 805 -17.66 -15.67 -8.48
C ASP A 805 -18.21 -15.54 -7.06
N VAL A 806 -18.73 -16.64 -6.52
CA VAL A 806 -19.25 -16.71 -5.15
C VAL A 806 -18.14 -16.70 -4.08
N LEU A 807 -16.90 -17.07 -4.44
CA LEU A 807 -15.77 -17.12 -3.50
C LEU A 807 -15.31 -15.71 -3.12
N SER A 808 -15.50 -14.71 -3.99
CA SER A 808 -15.27 -13.29 -3.66
C SER A 808 -16.12 -12.77 -2.49
N HIS A 809 -17.19 -13.50 -2.12
CA HIS A 809 -18.09 -13.19 -1.01
C HIS A 809 -17.95 -14.19 0.16
N ALA A 810 -16.86 -14.95 0.18
CA ALA A 810 -16.55 -15.86 1.27
C ALA A 810 -15.15 -15.55 1.85
N SER A 811 -14.99 -15.78 3.14
CA SER A 811 -13.72 -15.55 3.83
C SER A 811 -13.53 -16.56 4.95
N ASP A 812 -12.32 -17.03 5.15
CA ASP A 812 -11.99 -17.84 6.31
C ASP A 812 -11.34 -16.98 7.41
N PRO A 813 -11.69 -17.13 8.70
CA PRO A 813 -11.06 -16.39 9.80
C PRO A 813 -9.54 -16.55 9.89
N TYR A 814 -8.99 -17.63 9.32
CA TYR A 814 -7.56 -17.92 9.27
C TYR A 814 -6.98 -17.84 7.85
N SER A 815 -7.71 -17.22 6.92
CA SER A 815 -7.32 -17.05 5.52
C SER A 815 -7.00 -18.37 4.81
N LEU A 816 -7.67 -19.45 5.19
CA LEU A 816 -7.59 -20.72 4.48
C LEU A 816 -8.16 -20.61 3.06
N PRO A 817 -7.59 -21.35 2.09
CA PRO A 817 -8.15 -21.44 0.75
C PRO A 817 -9.54 -22.09 0.83
N LEU A 818 -10.53 -21.41 0.25
CA LEU A 818 -11.91 -21.87 0.21
C LEU A 818 -12.23 -22.56 -1.12
N SER A 819 -13.10 -23.57 -1.04
CA SER A 819 -13.63 -24.28 -2.20
C SER A 819 -15.15 -24.35 -2.14
N VAL A 820 -15.84 -24.17 -3.27
CA VAL A 820 -17.28 -24.40 -3.37
C VAL A 820 -17.52 -25.89 -3.52
N ILE A 821 -18.23 -26.50 -2.57
CA ILE A 821 -18.44 -27.95 -2.52
C ILE A 821 -19.87 -28.36 -2.87
N ALA A 822 -20.84 -27.45 -2.76
CA ALA A 822 -22.22 -27.69 -3.13
C ALA A 822 -22.92 -26.40 -3.59
N VAL A 823 -23.86 -26.55 -4.52
CA VAL A 823 -24.81 -25.51 -4.93
C VAL A 823 -26.19 -26.12 -5.01
N ASP A 824 -27.21 -25.38 -4.58
CA ASP A 824 -28.60 -25.84 -4.61
C ASP A 824 -29.51 -24.72 -5.10
N HIS A 825 -30.20 -24.95 -6.20
CA HIS A 825 -31.12 -23.99 -6.81
C HIS A 825 -32.48 -24.08 -6.11
N ASN A 826 -32.90 -22.97 -5.49
CA ASN A 826 -34.08 -22.94 -4.63
C ASN A 826 -35.07 -21.82 -5.00
N GLY A 827 -34.83 -21.13 -6.11
CA GLY A 827 -35.64 -20.01 -6.55
C GLY A 827 -36.76 -20.40 -7.54
N PRO A 828 -37.70 -19.47 -7.78
CA PRO A 828 -38.91 -19.73 -8.55
C PRO A 828 -38.71 -19.76 -10.07
N LEU A 829 -37.55 -19.31 -10.59
CA LEU A 829 -37.28 -19.34 -12.04
C LEU A 829 -36.55 -20.62 -12.40
N GLY A 830 -36.87 -21.24 -13.54
CA GLY A 830 -36.10 -22.41 -13.99
C GLY A 830 -34.66 -22.02 -14.29
N ALA A 831 -33.68 -22.61 -13.60
CA ALA A 831 -32.26 -22.44 -13.88
C ALA A 831 -31.49 -23.74 -13.64
N ILE A 832 -30.37 -23.90 -14.35
CA ILE A 832 -29.36 -24.93 -14.07
C ILE A 832 -28.22 -24.23 -13.34
N VAL A 833 -27.90 -24.70 -12.13
CA VAL A 833 -26.82 -24.16 -11.29
C VAL A 833 -25.79 -25.26 -11.05
N THR A 834 -24.55 -25.04 -11.46
CA THR A 834 -23.46 -26.01 -11.33
C THR A 834 -22.15 -25.36 -10.89
N ILE A 835 -21.25 -26.15 -10.31
CA ILE A 835 -19.91 -25.69 -9.87
C ILE A 835 -18.92 -25.88 -11.02
N ASN A 836 -18.16 -24.85 -11.36
CA ASN A 836 -17.07 -24.93 -12.33
C ASN A 836 -15.78 -25.44 -11.66
N GLN A 837 -14.85 -25.99 -12.47
CA GLN A 837 -13.55 -26.48 -11.98
C GLN A 837 -12.69 -25.39 -11.30
N ASN A 838 -12.90 -24.12 -11.65
CA ASN A 838 -12.19 -22.98 -11.07
C ASN A 838 -12.87 -22.44 -9.79
N GLY A 839 -13.93 -23.09 -9.30
CA GLY A 839 -14.62 -22.70 -8.07
C GLY A 839 -15.70 -21.62 -8.23
N THR A 840 -15.94 -21.09 -9.45
CA THR A 840 -17.11 -20.23 -9.70
C THR A 840 -18.37 -21.06 -9.86
N VAL A 841 -19.54 -20.44 -9.69
CA VAL A 841 -20.84 -21.09 -9.89
C VAL A 841 -21.42 -20.67 -11.22
N ARG A 842 -21.64 -21.64 -12.11
CA ARG A 842 -22.32 -21.45 -13.38
C ARG A 842 -23.82 -21.40 -13.16
N TYR A 843 -24.44 -20.29 -13.51
CA TYR A 843 -25.88 -20.09 -13.52
C TYR A 843 -26.37 -19.99 -14.97
N GLN A 844 -27.26 -20.89 -15.38
CA GLN A 844 -27.90 -20.89 -16.69
C GLN A 844 -29.41 -20.77 -16.53
N HIS A 845 -29.97 -19.62 -16.93
CA HIS A 845 -31.42 -19.43 -16.90
C HIS A 845 -32.11 -20.23 -18.01
N LEU A 846 -33.13 -21.02 -17.65
CA LEU A 846 -34.02 -21.72 -18.58
C LEU A 846 -35.21 -20.80 -18.91
N HIS A 847 -35.48 -20.61 -20.20
CA HIS A 847 -36.41 -19.61 -20.76
C HIS A 847 -37.78 -19.55 -20.04
N GLY A 848 -38.29 -18.34 -19.76
CA GLY A 848 -39.71 -18.17 -19.45
C GLY A 848 -40.13 -16.77 -18.98
N THR A 849 -39.39 -16.14 -18.07
CA THR A 849 -39.86 -14.94 -17.36
C THR A 849 -38.69 -14.11 -16.81
N GLN A 850 -38.85 -12.78 -16.74
CA GLN A 850 -37.94 -11.90 -15.98
C GLN A 850 -38.33 -11.92 -14.50
N GLY A 851 -37.38 -11.67 -13.59
CA GLY A 851 -37.68 -11.63 -12.17
C GLY A 851 -36.49 -12.00 -11.30
N TYR A 852 -36.78 -12.23 -10.02
CA TYR A 852 -35.81 -12.70 -9.04
C TYR A 852 -35.79 -14.23 -8.99
N ASP A 853 -34.59 -14.79 -9.01
CA ASP A 853 -34.30 -16.19 -8.75
C ASP A 853 -33.30 -16.31 -7.60
N THR A 854 -33.16 -17.50 -7.02
CA THR A 854 -32.22 -17.73 -5.92
C THR A 854 -31.55 -19.09 -6.01
N PHE A 855 -30.31 -19.18 -5.54
CA PHE A 855 -29.64 -20.45 -5.24
C PHE A 855 -28.76 -20.28 -4.01
N THR A 856 -28.41 -21.37 -3.35
CA THR A 856 -27.43 -21.40 -2.26
C THR A 856 -26.11 -21.97 -2.74
N TYR A 857 -25.01 -21.52 -2.14
CA TYR A 857 -23.68 -22.09 -2.33
C TYR A 857 -23.06 -22.43 -0.99
N THR A 858 -22.38 -23.56 -0.91
CA THR A 858 -21.67 -24.01 0.30
C THR A 858 -20.17 -24.01 0.03
N VAL A 859 -19.43 -23.26 0.85
CA VAL A 859 -17.97 -23.23 0.84
C VAL A 859 -17.41 -24.11 1.94
N SER A 860 -16.24 -24.69 1.69
CA SER A 860 -15.46 -25.44 2.68
C SER A 860 -14.03 -24.90 2.76
N ASP A 861 -13.48 -24.93 3.97
CA ASP A 861 -12.09 -24.62 4.30
C ASP A 861 -11.13 -25.79 4.08
N GLY A 862 -11.62 -26.94 3.61
CA GLY A 862 -10.84 -28.16 3.41
C GLY A 862 -10.50 -28.94 4.70
N HIS A 863 -10.93 -28.45 5.86
CA HIS A 863 -10.69 -29.06 7.18
C HIS A 863 -11.96 -29.65 7.81
N GLY A 864 -13.05 -29.67 7.05
CA GLY A 864 -14.33 -30.26 7.45
C GLY A 864 -15.36 -29.24 7.90
N ASN A 865 -14.99 -27.96 8.03
CA ASN A 865 -15.97 -26.91 8.26
C ASN A 865 -16.52 -26.38 6.95
N THR A 866 -17.78 -25.96 7.01
CA THR A 866 -18.50 -25.43 5.86
C THR A 866 -19.35 -24.25 6.27
N ALA A 867 -19.65 -23.39 5.30
CA ALA A 867 -20.63 -22.32 5.44
C ALA A 867 -21.47 -22.21 4.17
N THR A 868 -22.75 -21.91 4.33
CA THR A 868 -23.71 -21.80 3.23
C THR A 868 -24.28 -20.38 3.21
N ALA A 869 -24.37 -19.80 2.02
CA ALA A 869 -25.00 -18.50 1.79
C ALA A 869 -25.87 -18.52 0.53
N THR A 870 -26.71 -17.50 0.38
CA THR A 870 -27.71 -17.35 -0.67
C THR A 870 -27.29 -16.30 -1.69
N VAL A 871 -27.40 -16.63 -2.97
CA VAL A 871 -27.27 -15.69 -4.08
C VAL A 871 -28.64 -15.36 -4.62
N THR A 872 -28.99 -14.07 -4.61
CA THR A 872 -30.19 -13.56 -5.29
C THR A 872 -29.83 -13.12 -6.70
N VAL A 873 -30.45 -13.72 -7.71
CA VAL A 873 -30.19 -13.43 -9.11
C VAL A 873 -31.35 -12.65 -9.71
N PHE A 874 -31.11 -11.42 -10.15
CA PHE A 874 -32.09 -10.65 -10.92
C PHE A 874 -31.91 -10.94 -12.42
N VAL A 875 -32.86 -11.66 -13.01
CA VAL A 875 -32.90 -11.97 -14.44
C VAL A 875 -33.63 -10.86 -15.18
N ALA A 876 -32.91 -10.17 -16.06
CA ALA A 876 -33.43 -9.02 -16.78
C ALA A 876 -33.53 -9.24 -18.30
N GLU A 877 -34.48 -8.58 -18.95
CA GLU A 877 -34.55 -8.54 -20.41
C GLU A 877 -33.50 -7.59 -21.01
N ILE A 878 -33.06 -7.92 -22.21
CA ILE A 878 -32.31 -7.01 -23.09
C ILE A 878 -33.35 -6.07 -23.72
N LEU A 879 -33.21 -4.76 -23.49
CA LEU A 879 -34.01 -3.73 -24.17
C LEU A 879 -33.61 -3.58 -25.64
#